data_AF-A0A553LC24-F1
#
_entry.id   AF-A0A553LC24-F1
#
_cell.length_a   1.000
_cell.length_b   1.000
_cell.length_c   1.000
_cell.angle_alpha   90.00
_cell.angle_beta   90.00
_cell.angle_gamma   90.00
#
_symmetry.space_group_name_H-M   'P 1'
#
loop_
_entity.id
_entity.type
_entity.pdbx_description
1 polymer ?
#
loop_
_entity_poly.entity_id
_entity_poly.type
_entity_poly.pdbx_seq_one_letter_code
_entity_poly.pdbx_strand_id
1 'polypeptide(L)'
;MLINSTRENWKIINYRNVDDMIAAEFLHDLYNRYDYSVNSIRFRNTISIYKGNVFESYAPKDEWDNLGRRLGRRFYNLEADLLKQLDLYIKKPKNRLINMLQEISSEKISLDSSLETVERIASLQYTALGEIYGINLVQIEHGLKWAMEQLLLEEIPKEDVRKYIPYLLGSEKATIGVIAEKTALALSIKVSEKKLTLREAEKEYLSKYKNLNYAYGAVKKNNVAAEKLKYLIETPLKERIQLFNKLDNLTDCNKSNSLVDKIIRSHEIRDKLIKLNDIAIKVGDLRDKNKALMGQVAYQRNRLLNNLASLTGEKRENLSRYMLFELFELAENQKRLSEETINLRYDYVVLNRIENCLIGDKAREATLVVDFKTDKNDQIKGTTASMGNVKGYVKHVRDISDLNYITKEDILVAKGTDFNFMDAMMKSKGFITEEGGILSHAAVIARELKKPCLIGIPNVFSKIPEGSFINLNADQGYVKVIHRKVNEKKIPFVKLDDASNSVIVGNKAYRLYELLKHNINVLPGIVIPSSININDYTANDVEILLNEIKMLFPECSHLVVRSSSPSEDLIDKSVAGILESKICKMESFDLYNAIQYVQESGKKGIIKYYFSKDEVDLAVLIQPYLKQDLGGVIFTCNPIGDDENDMLIEASYGGASNVVNGKVDIRETLSKSSYKSNYKIFNNLAEIANYIENLYGYPVDIEWGAQNQKIYIFQVRPITTLSNKVGEYHD
;
A
#
# COMPACT_ATOMS: atom_id res chain seq x y z
N MET A 1 21.31 -10.81 0.83
CA MET A 1 22.11 -9.91 1.70
C MET A 1 21.30 -8.72 2.26
N LEU A 2 19.97 -8.83 2.41
CA LEU A 2 19.14 -7.75 2.96
C LEU A 2 18.86 -7.89 4.47
N ILE A 3 19.28 -9.00 5.09
CA ILE A 3 18.73 -9.49 6.37
C ILE A 3 19.03 -8.61 7.61
N ASN A 4 19.90 -7.58 7.53
CA ASN A 4 20.37 -6.86 8.73
C ASN A 4 20.28 -5.32 8.71
N SER A 5 19.55 -4.68 7.80
CA SER A 5 19.44 -3.20 7.82
C SER A 5 18.24 -2.72 8.63
N THR A 6 18.47 -1.88 9.64
CA THR A 6 17.40 -1.17 10.36
C THR A 6 16.70 -0.14 9.46
N ARG A 7 15.37 -0.05 9.59
CA ARG A 7 14.46 0.76 8.77
C ARG A 7 14.81 2.26 8.68
N GLU A 8 15.48 2.84 9.67
CA GLU A 8 15.96 4.23 9.65
C GLU A 8 16.96 4.52 8.51
N ASN A 9 17.51 3.48 7.90
CA ASN A 9 18.51 3.54 6.84
C ASN A 9 17.91 3.56 5.43
N TRP A 10 16.57 3.60 5.28
CA TRP A 10 15.92 3.60 3.96
C TRP A 10 15.07 4.86 3.76
N LYS A 11 15.06 5.36 2.52
CA LYS A 11 14.29 6.52 2.10
C LYS A 11 13.41 6.17 0.92
N ILE A 12 12.13 6.53 1.00
CA ILE A 12 11.22 6.49 -0.15
C ILE A 12 11.71 7.50 -1.18
N ILE A 13 12.02 7.02 -2.38
CA ILE A 13 12.44 7.83 -3.53
C ILE A 13 11.34 7.98 -4.57
N ASN A 14 10.32 7.12 -4.54
CA ASN A 14 9.15 7.21 -5.42
C ASN A 14 7.93 6.54 -4.78
N TYR A 15 6.75 7.13 -4.99
CA TYR A 15 5.45 6.58 -4.61
C TYR A 15 4.44 6.92 -5.72
N ARG A 16 3.78 5.92 -6.29
CA ARG A 16 2.83 6.13 -7.39
C ARG A 16 1.71 5.10 -7.35
N ASN A 17 0.51 5.53 -7.72
CA ASN A 17 -0.48 4.57 -8.18
C ASN A 17 -0.16 4.25 -9.65
N VAL A 18 -0.02 2.98 -9.98
CA VAL A 18 0.21 2.49 -11.33
C VAL A 18 -0.64 1.25 -11.55
N ASP A 19 -1.41 1.26 -12.62
CA ASP A 19 -2.37 0.18 -12.88
C ASP A 19 -1.71 -1.05 -13.50
N ASP A 20 -0.65 -0.84 -14.29
CA ASP A 20 0.03 -1.90 -15.03
C ASP A 20 1.43 -2.18 -14.46
N MET A 21 1.78 -3.46 -14.39
CA MET A 21 3.08 -3.97 -13.96
C MET A 21 4.23 -3.43 -14.82
N ILE A 22 4.04 -3.26 -16.14
CA ILE A 22 5.04 -2.61 -17.00
C ILE A 22 5.32 -1.15 -16.61
N ALA A 23 4.35 -0.46 -15.99
CA ALA A 23 4.55 0.88 -15.47
C ALA A 23 5.33 0.85 -14.15
N ALA A 24 5.09 -0.14 -13.27
CA ALA A 24 5.91 -0.39 -12.10
C ALA A 24 7.36 -0.73 -12.49
N GLU A 25 7.55 -1.59 -13.49
CA GLU A 25 8.84 -1.93 -14.08
C GLU A 25 9.55 -0.68 -14.61
N PHE A 26 8.87 0.18 -15.38
CA PHE A 26 9.41 1.46 -15.84
C PHE A 26 9.89 2.36 -14.69
N LEU A 27 9.10 2.48 -13.61
CA LEU A 27 9.47 3.31 -12.45
C LEU A 27 10.61 2.69 -11.63
N HIS A 28 10.75 1.37 -11.64
CA HIS A 28 11.89 0.68 -11.06
C HIS A 28 13.15 0.94 -11.88
N ASP A 29 13.05 0.82 -13.20
CA ASP A 29 14.14 1.04 -14.16
C ASP A 29 14.70 2.46 -14.15
N LEU A 30 13.84 3.45 -13.90
CA LEU A 30 14.21 4.86 -13.70
C LEU A 30 15.41 5.03 -12.75
N TYR A 31 15.45 4.26 -11.67
CA TYR A 31 16.51 4.35 -10.67
C TYR A 31 17.60 3.29 -10.82
N ASN A 32 17.42 2.34 -11.76
CA ASN A 32 18.24 1.13 -11.84
C ASN A 32 19.10 0.97 -13.09
N ARG A 33 18.73 1.61 -14.20
CA ARG A 33 19.49 1.50 -15.45
C ARG A 33 20.88 2.11 -15.37
N TYR A 34 21.78 1.49 -16.14
CA TYR A 34 23.16 1.91 -16.35
C TYR A 34 23.30 2.44 -17.77
N ASP A 35 23.06 3.74 -17.94
CA ASP A 35 23.48 4.45 -19.14
C ASP A 35 24.03 5.80 -18.69
N TYR A 36 25.36 5.91 -18.66
CA TYR A 36 26.09 7.09 -18.21
C TYR A 36 25.85 8.32 -19.10
N SER A 37 25.38 8.12 -20.34
CA SER A 37 25.06 9.20 -21.28
C SER A 37 23.66 9.77 -21.06
N VAL A 38 22.79 8.97 -20.46
CA VAL A 38 21.37 9.26 -20.25
C VAL A 38 21.14 9.63 -18.79
N ASN A 39 21.51 8.77 -17.81
CA ASN A 39 21.29 8.93 -16.36
C ASN A 39 22.57 8.92 -15.53
N SER A 40 23.03 10.11 -15.13
CA SER A 40 24.31 10.33 -14.45
C SER A 40 24.30 10.05 -12.95
N ILE A 41 23.13 9.86 -12.31
CA ILE A 41 23.01 9.67 -10.85
C ILE A 41 22.19 8.41 -10.54
N ARG A 42 22.90 7.36 -10.12
CA ARG A 42 22.37 6.02 -9.90
C ARG A 42 22.42 5.64 -8.43
N PHE A 43 21.31 5.10 -7.91
CA PHE A 43 21.29 4.36 -6.65
C PHE A 43 21.76 2.93 -6.90
N ARG A 44 22.61 2.37 -6.04
CA ARG A 44 23.16 1.02 -6.17
C ARG A 44 22.19 -0.03 -5.65
N ASN A 45 21.46 0.29 -4.58
CA ASN A 45 20.69 -0.68 -3.83
C ASN A 45 19.21 -0.28 -3.73
N THR A 46 18.50 -0.12 -4.85
CA THR A 46 17.07 0.18 -4.75
C THR A 46 16.23 -1.09 -4.61
N ILE A 47 15.13 -0.95 -3.88
CA ILE A 47 14.08 -1.95 -3.77
C ILE A 47 12.79 -1.27 -4.18
N SER A 48 11.95 -1.93 -4.97
CA SER A 48 10.62 -1.41 -5.24
C SER A 48 9.56 -2.44 -4.91
N ILE A 49 8.47 -1.98 -4.35
CA ILE A 49 7.34 -2.78 -3.89
C ILE A 49 6.14 -2.36 -4.72
N TYR A 50 5.40 -3.33 -5.25
CA TYR A 50 4.16 -3.10 -5.96
C TYR A 50 3.05 -3.96 -5.35
N LYS A 51 2.05 -3.31 -4.74
CA LYS A 51 0.93 -3.94 -4.02
C LYS A 51 -0.35 -3.17 -4.30
N GLY A 52 -1.43 -3.85 -4.71
CA GLY A 52 -2.75 -3.22 -4.85
C GLY A 52 -2.75 -1.95 -5.72
N ASN A 53 -2.02 -1.98 -6.84
CA ASN A 53 -1.76 -0.83 -7.73
C ASN A 53 -0.92 0.31 -7.15
N VAL A 54 -0.35 0.14 -5.95
CA VAL A 54 0.55 1.09 -5.33
C VAL A 54 1.99 0.63 -5.55
N PHE A 55 2.78 1.48 -6.19
CA PHE A 55 4.21 1.32 -6.37
C PHE A 55 4.98 2.22 -5.42
N GLU A 56 5.94 1.63 -4.71
CA GLU A 56 6.83 2.31 -3.80
C GLU A 56 8.26 1.93 -4.14
N SER A 57 9.18 2.90 -4.14
CA SER A 57 10.59 2.65 -4.39
C SER A 57 11.44 3.25 -3.28
N TYR A 58 12.46 2.51 -2.87
CA TYR A 58 13.30 2.78 -1.71
C TYR A 58 14.77 2.79 -2.13
N ALA A 59 15.53 3.74 -1.60
CA ALA A 59 17.00 3.73 -1.64
C ALA A 59 17.57 3.82 -0.23
N PRO A 60 18.80 3.35 0.01
CA PRO A 60 19.48 3.58 1.28
C PRO A 60 19.65 5.08 1.50
N LYS A 61 19.32 5.54 2.70
CA LYS A 61 19.36 6.95 3.11
C LYS A 61 20.77 7.52 2.99
N ASP A 62 21.79 6.76 3.38
CA ASP A 62 23.19 7.18 3.23
C ASP A 62 23.57 7.37 1.77
N GLU A 63 23.09 6.49 0.89
CA GLU A 63 23.33 6.62 -0.54
C GLU A 63 22.62 7.87 -1.09
N TRP A 64 21.36 8.09 -0.70
CA TRP A 64 20.61 9.30 -1.02
C TRP A 64 21.34 10.58 -0.59
N ASP A 65 21.76 10.65 0.67
CA ASP A 65 22.37 11.83 1.24
C ASP A 65 23.78 12.07 0.67
N ASN A 66 24.53 11.02 0.34
CA ASN A 66 25.86 11.12 -0.26
C ASN A 66 25.81 11.59 -1.71
N LEU A 67 24.89 11.04 -2.53
CA LEU A 67 24.68 11.50 -3.90
C LEU A 67 24.21 12.95 -3.93
N GLY A 68 23.25 13.29 -3.06
CA GLY A 68 22.74 14.65 -2.91
C GLY A 68 23.82 15.65 -2.53
N ARG A 69 24.64 15.34 -1.51
CA ARG A 69 25.77 16.18 -1.09
C ARG A 69 26.83 16.33 -2.18
N ARG A 70 27.18 15.24 -2.87
CA ARG A 70 28.16 15.29 -3.96
C ARG A 70 27.70 16.24 -5.06
N LEU A 71 26.46 16.09 -5.52
CA LEU A 71 25.90 16.98 -6.54
C LEU A 71 25.75 18.41 -6.02
N GLY A 72 25.31 18.57 -4.77
CA GLY A 72 25.16 19.87 -4.13
C GLY A 72 26.48 20.65 -4.03
N ARG A 73 27.61 19.99 -3.76
CA ARG A 73 28.94 20.64 -3.78
C ARG A 73 29.29 21.20 -5.17
N ARG A 74 28.96 20.47 -6.23
CA ARG A 74 29.18 20.90 -7.61
C ARG A 74 28.34 22.13 -7.96
N PHE A 75 27.08 22.15 -7.52
CA PHE A 75 26.21 23.33 -7.66
C PHE A 75 26.70 24.52 -6.84
N TYR A 76 27.12 24.30 -5.59
CA TYR A 76 27.69 25.32 -4.71
C TYR A 76 28.91 26.00 -5.37
N ASN A 77 29.76 25.22 -6.03
CA ASN A 77 30.94 25.69 -6.76
C ASN A 77 30.62 26.23 -8.18
N LEU A 78 29.38 26.16 -8.65
CA LEU A 78 28.98 26.49 -10.02
C LEU A 78 29.86 25.84 -11.10
N GLU A 79 30.15 24.54 -10.95
CA GLU A 79 31.02 23.81 -11.87
C GLU A 79 30.52 23.90 -13.33
N ALA A 80 31.36 24.42 -14.21
CA ALA A 80 30.97 24.76 -15.59
C ALA A 80 30.52 23.56 -16.43
N ASP A 81 31.12 22.38 -16.21
CA ASP A 81 30.76 21.17 -16.95
C ASP A 81 29.36 20.66 -16.57
N LEU A 82 29.02 20.66 -15.27
CA LEU A 82 27.68 20.30 -14.76
C LEU A 82 26.62 21.23 -15.34
N LEU A 83 26.83 22.54 -15.25
CA LEU A 83 25.87 23.54 -15.72
C LEU A 83 25.66 23.45 -17.23
N LYS A 84 26.74 23.24 -17.99
CA LYS A 84 26.67 23.04 -19.43
C LYS A 84 25.88 21.78 -19.80
N GLN A 85 26.13 20.65 -19.12
CA GLN A 85 25.40 19.40 -19.37
C GLN A 85 23.91 19.53 -19.05
N LEU A 86 23.57 20.18 -17.94
CA LEU A 86 22.19 20.39 -17.54
C LEU A 86 21.44 21.31 -18.53
N ASP A 87 22.06 22.40 -18.96
CA ASP A 87 21.48 23.32 -19.94
C ASP A 87 21.28 22.64 -21.31
N LEU A 88 22.25 21.84 -21.77
CA LEU A 88 22.11 21.01 -22.96
C LEU A 88 20.92 20.04 -22.85
N TYR A 89 20.75 19.40 -21.69
CA TYR A 89 19.64 18.48 -21.47
C TYR A 89 18.28 19.18 -21.46
N ILE A 90 18.18 20.34 -20.80
CA ILE A 90 16.97 21.17 -20.73
C ILE A 90 16.56 21.64 -22.13
N LYS A 91 17.53 22.04 -22.96
CA LYS A 91 17.30 22.53 -24.33
C LYS A 91 17.07 21.40 -25.35
N LYS A 92 17.49 20.16 -25.06
CA LYS A 92 17.38 19.05 -26.00
C LYS A 92 15.91 18.72 -26.29
N PRO A 93 15.44 18.90 -27.54
CA PRO A 93 14.08 18.57 -27.90
C PRO A 93 13.86 17.06 -27.86
N LYS A 94 12.69 16.64 -27.37
CA LYS A 94 12.33 15.22 -27.20
C LYS A 94 11.71 14.65 -28.50
N ASN A 95 12.38 14.92 -29.63
CA ASN A 95 11.82 14.72 -30.97
C ASN A 95 11.51 13.25 -31.24
N ARG A 96 12.37 12.33 -30.78
CA ARG A 96 12.13 10.90 -31.01
C ARG A 96 10.85 10.45 -30.32
N LEU A 97 10.68 10.82 -29.05
CA LEU A 97 9.48 10.49 -28.31
C LEU A 97 8.23 11.15 -28.90
N ILE A 98 8.31 12.43 -29.26
CA ILE A 98 7.19 13.18 -29.83
C ILE A 98 6.74 12.56 -31.16
N ASN A 99 7.69 12.22 -32.05
CA ASN A 99 7.38 11.59 -33.33
C ASN A 99 6.70 10.22 -33.12
N MET A 100 7.26 9.37 -32.23
CA MET A 100 6.64 8.09 -31.91
C MET A 100 5.22 8.23 -31.34
N LEU A 101 4.99 9.20 -30.46
CA LEU A 101 3.66 9.48 -29.92
C LEU A 101 2.69 9.93 -31.01
N GLN A 102 3.15 10.73 -31.97
CA GLN A 102 2.35 11.17 -33.13
C GLN A 102 2.03 10.00 -34.07
N GLU A 103 3.02 9.16 -34.40
CA GLU A 103 2.86 7.96 -35.21
C GLU A 103 1.79 7.05 -34.62
N ILE A 104 1.92 6.65 -33.34
CA ILE A 104 0.95 5.79 -32.63
C ILE A 104 -0.43 6.46 -32.50
N SER A 105 -0.49 7.79 -32.46
CA SER A 105 -1.76 8.53 -32.43
C SER A 105 -2.46 8.57 -33.78
N SER A 106 -1.69 8.66 -34.86
CA SER A 106 -2.18 8.81 -36.24
C SER A 106 -2.60 7.48 -36.86
N GLU A 107 -1.98 6.38 -36.45
CA GLU A 107 -2.42 5.05 -36.79
C GLU A 107 -3.82 4.81 -36.19
N LYS A 108 -4.83 4.61 -37.06
CA LYS A 108 -6.00 3.81 -36.68
C LYS A 108 -5.44 2.42 -36.43
N ILE A 109 -5.08 2.12 -35.18
CA ILE A 109 -4.39 0.88 -34.80
C ILE A 109 -5.23 -0.33 -35.25
N SER A 110 -4.92 -0.83 -36.44
CA SER A 110 -4.92 -2.24 -36.82
C SER A 110 -3.45 -2.61 -37.01
N LEU A 111 -2.71 -2.66 -35.90
CA LEU A 111 -1.45 -3.39 -35.94
C LEU A 111 -1.86 -4.85 -36.05
N ASP A 112 -1.55 -5.50 -37.16
CA ASP A 112 -1.99 -6.88 -37.42
C ASP A 112 -1.14 -7.90 -36.63
N SER A 113 -0.01 -7.47 -36.06
CA SER A 113 0.94 -8.33 -35.34
C SER A 113 1.01 -8.03 -33.84
N SER A 114 0.89 -9.08 -33.03
CA SER A 114 1.12 -9.04 -31.58
C SER A 114 2.56 -8.61 -31.26
N LEU A 115 3.55 -9.11 -32.02
CA LEU A 115 4.96 -8.81 -31.82
C LEU A 115 5.27 -7.35 -32.07
N GLU A 116 4.82 -6.79 -33.20
CA GLU A 116 5.01 -5.37 -33.52
C GLU A 116 4.38 -4.46 -32.45
N THR A 117 3.22 -4.87 -31.92
CA THR A 117 2.56 -4.15 -30.82
C THR A 117 3.44 -4.11 -29.57
N VAL A 118 4.08 -5.22 -29.20
CA VAL A 118 4.98 -5.29 -28.03
C VAL A 118 6.30 -4.53 -28.29
N GLU A 119 6.87 -4.61 -29.49
CA GLU A 119 8.05 -3.83 -29.87
C GLU A 119 7.80 -2.32 -29.76
N ARG A 120 6.60 -1.87 -30.15
CA ARG A 120 6.18 -0.46 -29.97
C ARG A 120 6.01 -0.09 -28.51
N ILE A 121 5.44 -0.97 -27.68
CA ILE A 121 5.37 -0.77 -26.21
C ILE A 121 6.78 -0.62 -25.63
N ALA A 122 7.69 -1.53 -25.95
CA ALA A 122 9.08 -1.52 -25.49
C ALA A 122 9.81 -0.25 -25.95
N SER A 123 9.70 0.08 -27.23
CA SER A 123 10.32 1.27 -27.81
C SER A 123 9.82 2.56 -27.15
N LEU A 124 8.50 2.66 -26.91
CA LEU A 124 7.90 3.81 -26.25
C LEU A 124 8.40 3.92 -24.80
N GLN A 125 8.48 2.80 -24.07
CA GLN A 125 8.96 2.73 -22.70
C GLN A 125 10.43 3.16 -22.58
N TYR A 126 11.30 2.62 -23.42
CA TYR A 126 12.73 2.92 -23.37
C TYR A 126 13.09 4.30 -23.91
N THR A 127 12.38 4.78 -24.94
CA THR A 127 12.56 6.14 -25.43
C THR A 127 12.12 7.16 -24.37
N ALA A 128 11.02 6.90 -23.66
CA ALA A 128 10.59 7.73 -22.54
C ALA A 128 11.60 7.74 -21.40
N LEU A 129 12.15 6.58 -21.01
CA LEU A 129 13.22 6.51 -20.00
C LEU A 129 14.42 7.38 -20.39
N GLY A 130 14.84 7.33 -21.67
CA GLY A 130 15.99 8.10 -22.14
C GLY A 130 15.74 9.60 -22.28
N GLU A 131 14.64 9.97 -22.92
CA GLU A 131 14.37 11.37 -23.28
C GLU A 131 13.75 12.16 -22.13
N ILE A 132 12.88 11.56 -21.31
CA ILE A 132 12.21 12.25 -20.19
C ILE A 132 13.02 12.10 -18.91
N TYR A 133 13.45 10.88 -18.61
CA TYR A 133 14.14 10.56 -17.36
C TYR A 133 15.60 10.20 -17.57
N GLY A 134 16.20 10.82 -18.58
CA GLY A 134 17.64 10.80 -18.72
C GLY A 134 18.26 11.21 -17.41
N ILE A 135 18.02 12.43 -16.94
CA ILE A 135 18.57 12.85 -15.65
C ILE A 135 17.63 12.54 -14.48
N ASN A 136 18.21 12.16 -13.34
CA ASN A 136 17.47 12.06 -12.08
C ASN A 136 17.15 13.45 -11.52
N LEU A 137 16.06 14.04 -11.99
CA LEU A 137 15.59 15.37 -11.58
C LEU A 137 15.40 15.50 -10.07
N VAL A 138 15.00 14.43 -9.38
CA VAL A 138 14.78 14.46 -7.92
C VAL A 138 16.10 14.66 -7.17
N GLN A 139 17.18 14.00 -7.61
CA GLN A 139 18.51 14.22 -7.05
C GLN A 139 19.09 15.59 -7.41
N ILE A 140 18.80 16.10 -8.62
CA ILE A 140 19.14 17.48 -9.01
C ILE A 140 18.48 18.51 -8.10
N GLU A 141 17.18 18.39 -7.88
CA GLU A 141 16.43 19.26 -6.95
C GLU A 141 17.03 19.20 -5.54
N HIS A 142 17.37 17.99 -5.08
CA HIS A 142 17.97 17.80 -3.77
C HIS A 142 19.35 18.46 -3.64
N GLY A 143 20.21 18.33 -4.68
CA GLY A 143 21.52 18.97 -4.74
C GLY A 143 21.44 20.50 -4.82
N LEU A 144 20.52 21.05 -5.63
CA LEU A 144 20.27 22.50 -5.72
C LEU A 144 19.85 23.06 -4.36
N LYS A 145 18.88 22.42 -3.69
CA LYS A 145 18.44 22.79 -2.34
C LYS A 145 19.61 22.78 -1.37
N TRP A 146 20.43 21.73 -1.37
CA TRP A 146 21.60 21.63 -0.50
C TRP A 146 22.59 22.77 -0.73
N ALA A 147 22.89 23.09 -2.00
CA ALA A 147 23.83 24.16 -2.35
C ALA A 147 23.34 25.53 -1.88
N MET A 148 22.06 25.83 -2.11
CA MET A 148 21.43 27.07 -1.66
C MET A 148 21.39 27.16 -0.12
N GLU A 149 21.12 26.04 0.56
CA GLU A 149 21.17 25.98 2.03
C GLU A 149 22.57 26.28 2.56
N GLN A 150 23.63 25.75 1.94
CA GLN A 150 25.01 26.04 2.37
C GLN A 150 25.38 27.51 2.17
N LEU A 151 25.03 28.09 1.01
CA LEU A 151 25.29 29.51 0.73
C LEU A 151 24.56 30.44 1.70
N LEU A 152 23.33 30.11 2.07
CA LEU A 152 22.59 30.90 3.06
C LEU A 152 23.19 30.77 4.47
N LEU A 153 23.66 29.59 4.86
CA LEU A 153 24.27 29.37 6.18
C LEU A 153 25.54 30.21 6.43
N GLU A 154 26.17 30.73 5.38
CA GLU A 154 27.33 31.63 5.49
C GLU A 154 26.96 33.02 5.99
N GLU A 155 25.72 33.48 5.76
CA GLU A 155 25.30 34.87 5.99
C GLU A 155 24.16 35.01 7.00
N ILE A 156 23.35 33.97 7.17
CA ILE A 156 22.18 34.00 8.05
C ILE A 156 22.12 32.80 9.00
N PRO A 157 21.56 32.96 10.22
CA PRO A 157 21.43 31.87 11.18
C PRO A 157 20.68 30.67 10.59
N LYS A 158 21.09 29.46 10.97
CA LYS A 158 20.49 28.19 10.52
C LYS A 158 18.97 28.12 10.69
N GLU A 159 18.44 28.79 11.70
CA GLU A 159 17.00 28.86 11.99
C GLU A 159 16.23 29.66 10.92
N ASP A 160 16.88 30.64 10.31
CA ASP A 160 16.29 31.52 9.29
C ASP A 160 16.49 30.98 7.87
N VAL A 161 17.54 30.19 7.61
CA VAL A 161 17.79 29.56 6.30
C VAL A 161 16.57 28.79 5.78
N ARG A 162 15.90 28.04 6.66
CA ARG A 162 14.71 27.27 6.32
C ARG A 162 13.55 28.14 5.83
N LYS A 163 13.50 29.40 6.28
CA LYS A 163 12.46 30.36 5.93
C LYS A 163 12.62 30.85 4.49
N TYR A 164 13.85 30.96 3.98
CA TYR A 164 14.14 31.60 2.70
C TYR A 164 14.22 30.65 1.50
N ILE A 165 14.60 29.39 1.73
CA ILE A 165 14.71 28.37 0.69
C ILE A 165 13.41 28.21 -0.15
N PRO A 166 12.20 28.20 0.44
CA PRO A 166 10.95 28.15 -0.34
C PRO A 166 10.72 29.37 -1.24
N TYR A 167 11.12 30.57 -0.82
CA TYR A 167 11.00 31.79 -1.62
C TYR A 167 11.98 31.80 -2.77
N LEU A 168 13.21 31.35 -2.52
CA LEU A 168 14.27 31.27 -3.52
C LEU A 168 14.01 30.23 -4.61
N LEU A 169 13.12 29.26 -4.38
CA LEU A 169 12.81 28.20 -5.33
C LEU A 169 11.44 28.38 -5.98
N GLY A 170 10.77 29.53 -5.77
CA GLY A 170 9.45 29.83 -6.32
C GLY A 170 9.57 30.26 -7.78
N SER A 171 8.82 29.64 -8.69
CA SER A 171 8.76 30.08 -10.08
C SER A 171 8.00 31.38 -10.21
N GLU A 172 8.48 32.30 -11.06
CA GLU A 172 7.78 33.54 -11.41
C GLU A 172 6.61 33.29 -12.39
N LYS A 173 6.50 32.06 -12.92
CA LYS A 173 5.46 31.62 -13.86
C LYS A 173 4.56 30.58 -13.21
N ALA A 174 3.27 30.69 -13.48
CA ALA A 174 2.27 29.71 -13.06
C ALA A 174 2.51 28.35 -13.73
N THR A 175 2.32 27.27 -12.97
CA THR A 175 2.48 25.90 -13.50
C THR A 175 1.44 25.59 -14.57
N ILE A 176 1.74 24.59 -15.40
CA ILE A 176 0.79 24.12 -16.43
C ILE A 176 -0.56 23.67 -15.84
N GLY A 177 -0.55 23.19 -14.59
CA GLY A 177 -1.76 22.86 -13.83
C GLY A 177 -2.62 24.06 -13.49
N VAL A 178 -1.99 25.13 -13.03
CA VAL A 178 -2.66 26.38 -12.68
C VAL A 178 -3.25 27.03 -13.92
N ILE A 179 -2.51 26.98 -15.03
CA ILE A 179 -3.00 27.44 -16.34
C ILE A 179 -4.18 26.58 -16.81
N ALA A 180 -4.11 25.26 -16.63
CA ALA A 180 -5.22 24.36 -16.95
C ALA A 180 -6.44 24.64 -16.07
N GLU A 181 -6.28 24.85 -14.76
CA GLU A 181 -7.36 25.22 -13.84
C GLU A 181 -8.01 26.55 -14.22
N LYS A 182 -7.20 27.57 -14.49
CA LYS A 182 -7.65 28.89 -14.97
C LYS A 182 -8.45 28.74 -16.25
N THR A 183 -8.03 27.87 -17.16
CA THR A 183 -8.75 27.60 -18.41
C THR A 183 -10.06 26.85 -18.16
N ALA A 184 -10.09 25.86 -17.25
CA ALA A 184 -11.32 25.17 -16.86
C ALA A 184 -12.34 26.14 -16.26
N LEU A 185 -11.90 27.03 -15.36
CA LEU A 185 -12.74 28.08 -14.77
C LEU A 185 -13.28 29.02 -15.85
N ALA A 186 -12.43 29.53 -16.75
CA ALA A 186 -12.85 30.39 -17.85
C ALA A 186 -13.90 29.73 -18.76
N LEU A 187 -13.69 28.45 -19.11
CA LEU A 187 -14.64 27.68 -19.92
C LEU A 187 -15.97 27.47 -19.17
N SER A 188 -15.92 27.15 -17.87
CA SER A 188 -17.13 26.99 -17.06
C SER A 188 -17.95 28.29 -16.97
N ILE A 189 -17.28 29.45 -16.87
CA ILE A 189 -17.91 30.78 -16.85
C ILE A 189 -18.59 31.03 -18.20
N LYS A 190 -17.89 30.79 -19.32
CA LYS A 190 -18.47 30.92 -20.68
C LYS A 190 -19.69 30.03 -20.89
N VAL A 191 -19.71 28.82 -20.32
CA VAL A 191 -20.88 27.92 -20.37
C VAL A 191 -22.05 28.51 -19.58
N SER A 192 -21.80 29.07 -18.40
CA SER A 192 -22.85 29.72 -17.57
C SER A 192 -23.38 31.01 -18.21
N GLU A 193 -22.55 31.71 -18.98
CA GLU A 193 -22.95 32.88 -19.79
C GLU A 193 -23.63 32.50 -21.13
N LYS A 194 -23.87 31.21 -21.38
CA LYS A 194 -24.44 30.67 -22.64
C LYS A 194 -23.62 31.00 -23.90
N LYS A 195 -22.32 31.26 -23.76
CA LYS A 195 -21.39 31.52 -24.89
C LYS A 195 -20.82 30.24 -25.51
N LEU A 196 -20.83 29.13 -24.76
CA LEU A 196 -20.38 27.80 -25.19
C LEU A 196 -21.33 26.75 -24.62
N THR A 197 -21.53 25.64 -25.33
CA THR A 197 -22.16 24.45 -24.76
C THR A 197 -21.17 23.65 -23.90
N LEU A 198 -21.68 22.80 -22.99
CA LEU A 198 -20.82 21.91 -22.18
C LEU A 198 -19.92 21.03 -23.05
N ARG A 199 -20.46 20.48 -24.15
CA ARG A 199 -19.69 19.64 -25.09
C ARG A 199 -18.57 20.42 -25.80
N GLU A 200 -18.82 21.67 -26.17
CA GLU A 200 -17.79 22.51 -26.82
C GLU A 200 -16.69 22.90 -25.83
N ALA A 201 -17.06 23.27 -24.60
CA ALA A 201 -16.12 23.56 -23.52
C ALA A 201 -15.26 22.34 -23.18
N GLU A 202 -15.88 21.15 -23.11
CA GLU A 202 -15.18 19.88 -22.88
C GLU A 202 -14.18 19.60 -24.01
N LYS A 203 -14.60 19.75 -25.28
CA LYS A 203 -13.73 19.55 -26.44
C LYS A 203 -12.57 20.54 -26.46
N GLU A 204 -12.79 21.81 -26.11
CA GLU A 204 -11.74 22.82 -26.04
C GLU A 204 -10.76 22.56 -24.88
N TYR A 205 -11.26 22.13 -23.72
CA TYR A 205 -10.40 21.77 -22.60
C TYR A 205 -9.57 20.53 -22.92
N LEU A 206 -10.19 19.48 -23.47
CA LEU A 206 -9.52 18.24 -23.85
C LEU A 206 -8.51 18.46 -24.98
N SER A 207 -8.78 19.32 -25.96
CA SER A 207 -7.81 19.56 -27.04
C SER A 207 -6.49 20.14 -26.53
N LYS A 208 -6.53 20.90 -25.42
CA LYS A 208 -5.35 21.52 -24.80
C LYS A 208 -4.77 20.70 -23.65
N TYR A 209 -5.61 20.01 -22.87
CA TYR A 209 -5.23 19.43 -21.57
C TYR A 209 -5.68 17.98 -21.36
N LYS A 210 -6.16 17.28 -22.39
CA LYS A 210 -6.51 15.84 -22.30
C LYS A 210 -5.43 15.02 -21.61
N ASN A 211 -4.16 15.38 -21.84
CA ASN A 211 -2.99 14.63 -21.36
C ASN A 211 -2.62 14.92 -19.89
N LEU A 212 -3.06 16.05 -19.32
CA LEU A 212 -2.84 16.35 -17.89
C LEU A 212 -3.61 15.39 -16.97
N ASN A 213 -4.77 14.90 -17.42
CA ASN A 213 -5.59 13.94 -16.67
C ASN A 213 -5.01 12.53 -16.62
N TYR A 214 -3.98 12.23 -17.42
CA TYR A 214 -3.26 10.95 -17.45
C TYR A 214 -1.87 11.04 -16.81
N ALA A 215 -1.43 12.23 -16.41
CA ALA A 215 -0.28 12.35 -15.54
C ALA A 215 -0.62 11.63 -14.23
N TYR A 216 0.24 10.71 -13.78
CA TYR A 216 0.09 9.85 -12.59
C TYR A 216 -0.48 8.44 -12.74
N GLY A 217 -0.51 7.86 -13.95
CA GLY A 217 -0.51 6.39 -14.10
C GLY A 217 -1.78 5.65 -13.68
N ALA A 218 -2.82 6.37 -13.25
CA ALA A 218 -4.15 5.84 -12.97
C ALA A 218 -5.07 6.09 -14.16
N VAL A 219 -5.40 5.03 -14.89
CA VAL A 219 -6.54 4.87 -15.78
C VAL A 219 -7.81 5.04 -14.95
N LYS A 220 -8.27 6.28 -14.78
CA LYS A 220 -9.64 6.48 -14.33
C LYS A 220 -10.58 6.15 -15.49
N LYS A 221 -11.50 5.21 -15.23
CA LYS A 221 -12.57 4.76 -16.15
C LYS A 221 -13.54 5.88 -16.58
N ASN A 222 -13.47 7.07 -15.97
CA ASN A 222 -14.34 8.19 -16.27
C ASN A 222 -13.58 9.37 -16.90
N ASN A 223 -14.28 10.11 -17.74
CA ASN A 223 -13.79 11.31 -18.40
C ASN A 223 -13.59 12.45 -17.36
N VAL A 224 -12.46 12.43 -16.65
CA VAL A 224 -12.12 13.33 -15.53
C VAL A 224 -12.29 14.81 -15.90
N ALA A 225 -12.05 15.19 -17.16
CA ALA A 225 -12.29 16.55 -17.64
C ALA A 225 -13.77 16.93 -17.62
N ALA A 226 -14.64 16.02 -18.05
CA ALA A 226 -16.09 16.23 -18.09
C ALA A 226 -16.66 16.34 -16.67
N GLU A 227 -16.24 15.45 -15.76
CA GLU A 227 -16.64 15.52 -14.34
C GLU A 227 -16.18 16.83 -13.69
N LYS A 228 -14.93 17.26 -13.96
CA LYS A 228 -14.39 18.52 -13.46
C LYS A 228 -15.15 19.75 -13.96
N LEU A 229 -15.42 19.83 -15.27
CA LEU A 229 -16.18 20.93 -15.85
C LEU A 229 -17.62 20.95 -15.32
N LYS A 230 -18.24 19.78 -15.17
CA LYS A 230 -19.59 19.65 -14.62
C LYS A 230 -19.64 20.15 -13.16
N TYR A 231 -18.70 19.72 -12.33
CA TYR A 231 -18.57 20.19 -10.95
C TYR A 231 -18.35 21.72 -10.85
N LEU A 232 -17.47 22.27 -11.68
CA LEU A 232 -17.27 23.72 -11.72
C LEU A 232 -18.56 24.45 -12.12
N ILE A 233 -19.33 23.94 -13.08
CA ILE A 233 -20.60 24.54 -13.47
C ILE A 233 -21.63 24.50 -12.33
N GLU A 234 -21.65 23.44 -11.53
CA GLU A 234 -22.49 23.31 -10.33
C GLU A 234 -22.05 24.29 -9.22
N THR A 235 -20.80 24.76 -9.23
CA THR A 235 -20.29 25.77 -8.29
C THR A 235 -20.86 27.17 -8.60
N PRO A 236 -21.27 27.97 -7.59
CA PRO A 236 -21.81 29.30 -7.80
C PRO A 236 -20.92 30.22 -8.66
N LEU A 237 -21.51 30.90 -9.63
CA LEU A 237 -20.77 31.74 -10.60
C LEU A 237 -19.88 32.79 -9.93
N LYS A 238 -20.37 33.42 -8.85
CA LYS A 238 -19.62 34.42 -8.07
C LYS A 238 -18.33 33.85 -7.49
N GLU A 239 -18.37 32.60 -7.01
CA GLU A 239 -17.21 31.92 -6.43
C GLU A 239 -16.18 31.55 -7.51
N ARG A 240 -16.65 31.07 -8.66
CA ARG A 240 -15.78 30.79 -9.82
C ARG A 240 -15.06 32.03 -10.34
N ILE A 241 -15.75 33.17 -10.44
CA ILE A 241 -15.14 34.43 -10.88
C ILE A 241 -14.08 34.90 -9.86
N GLN A 242 -14.36 34.78 -8.56
CA GLN A 242 -13.38 35.08 -7.51
C GLN A 242 -12.14 34.19 -7.62
N LEU A 243 -12.33 32.90 -7.86
CA LEU A 243 -11.25 31.93 -8.05
C LEU A 243 -10.43 32.23 -9.31
N PHE A 244 -11.08 32.53 -10.44
CA PHE A 244 -10.42 32.93 -11.67
C PHE A 244 -9.53 34.16 -11.48
N ASN A 245 -10.08 35.23 -10.88
CA ASN A 245 -9.32 36.46 -10.62
C ASN A 245 -8.17 36.23 -9.63
N LYS A 246 -8.34 35.33 -8.66
CA LYS A 246 -7.27 34.96 -7.72
C LYS A 246 -6.11 34.27 -8.44
N LEU A 247 -6.39 33.35 -9.37
CA LEU A 247 -5.38 32.68 -10.18
C LEU A 247 -4.73 33.61 -11.22
N ASP A 248 -5.48 34.58 -11.76
CA ASP A 248 -4.99 35.58 -12.71
C ASP A 248 -3.94 36.51 -12.05
N ASN A 249 -4.15 36.89 -10.80
CA ASN A 249 -3.17 37.69 -10.04
C ASN A 249 -1.91 36.90 -9.64
N LEU A 250 -1.92 35.56 -9.76
CA LEU A 250 -0.79 34.71 -9.41
C LEU A 250 0.17 34.47 -10.58
N THR A 251 -0.26 34.77 -11.82
CA THR A 251 0.61 34.68 -13.01
C THR A 251 1.65 35.80 -13.11
N ASP A 252 1.57 36.84 -12.27
CA ASP A 252 2.50 37.98 -12.23
C ASP A 252 3.25 38.04 -10.89
N CYS A 253 4.43 37.42 -10.79
CA CYS A 253 5.24 37.46 -9.56
C CYS A 253 6.76 37.62 -9.79
N ASN A 254 7.20 38.86 -10.08
CA ASN A 254 8.62 39.29 -10.10
C ASN A 254 9.24 39.46 -8.68
N LYS A 255 8.87 38.64 -7.68
CA LYS A 255 9.13 38.96 -6.25
C LYS A 255 10.37 38.33 -5.63
N SER A 256 10.88 37.23 -6.18
CA SER A 256 11.95 36.44 -5.51
C SER A 256 13.28 37.19 -5.43
N ASN A 257 13.69 37.92 -6.47
CA ASN A 257 14.98 38.63 -6.50
C ASN A 257 15.06 39.77 -5.46
N SER A 258 13.97 40.51 -5.27
CA SER A 258 13.91 41.64 -4.30
C SER A 258 14.09 41.22 -2.83
N LEU A 259 13.82 39.96 -2.50
CA LEU A 259 13.97 39.41 -1.16
C LEU A 259 15.44 39.03 -0.91
N VAL A 260 16.09 38.39 -1.89
CA VAL A 260 17.53 38.07 -1.85
C VAL A 260 18.36 39.33 -1.66
N ASP A 261 18.01 40.39 -2.40
CA ASP A 261 18.69 41.69 -2.34
C ASP A 261 18.64 42.34 -0.95
N LYS A 262 17.60 42.05 -0.16
CA LYS A 262 17.40 42.61 1.19
C LYS A 262 18.12 41.82 2.28
N ILE A 263 18.39 40.54 2.06
CA ILE A 263 18.87 39.61 3.09
C ILE A 263 20.36 39.35 2.95
N ILE A 264 20.85 39.20 1.72
CA ILE A 264 22.23 38.80 1.45
C ILE A 264 23.11 40.02 1.25
N ARG A 265 24.09 40.18 2.16
CA ARG A 265 25.03 41.31 2.13
C ARG A 265 26.17 41.09 1.15
N SER A 266 26.68 39.86 1.07
CA SER A 266 27.72 39.48 0.12
C SER A 266 27.23 39.49 -1.33
N HIS A 267 27.87 40.30 -2.18
CA HIS A 267 27.60 40.31 -3.62
C HIS A 267 27.90 38.97 -4.30
N GLU A 268 28.95 38.26 -3.87
CA GLU A 268 29.33 36.97 -4.44
C GLU A 268 28.28 35.88 -4.15
N ILE A 269 27.81 35.79 -2.89
CA ILE A 269 26.79 34.81 -2.49
C ILE A 269 25.46 35.12 -3.19
N ARG A 270 25.12 36.40 -3.33
CA ARG A 270 23.94 36.85 -4.07
C ARG A 270 23.98 36.37 -5.52
N ASP A 271 25.08 36.60 -6.24
CA ASP A 271 25.22 36.19 -7.64
C ASP A 271 25.11 34.66 -7.80
N LYS A 272 25.68 33.89 -6.87
CA LYS A 272 25.55 32.42 -6.85
C LYS A 272 24.09 32.00 -6.63
N LEU A 273 23.40 32.58 -5.65
CA LEU A 273 22.00 32.25 -5.35
C LEU A 273 21.06 32.60 -6.52
N ILE A 274 21.27 33.73 -7.19
CA ILE A 274 20.48 34.12 -8.38
C ILE A 274 20.66 33.07 -9.50
N LYS A 275 21.91 32.65 -9.77
CA LYS A 275 22.19 31.61 -10.77
C LYS A 275 21.55 30.28 -10.41
N LEU A 276 21.65 29.85 -9.14
CA LEU A 276 21.04 28.60 -8.68
C LEU A 276 19.51 28.63 -8.74
N ASN A 277 18.89 29.78 -8.45
CA ASN A 277 17.46 29.98 -8.63
C ASN A 277 17.03 29.85 -10.10
N ASP A 278 17.73 30.53 -11.02
CA ASP A 278 17.45 30.42 -12.47
C ASP A 278 17.52 28.96 -12.95
N ILE A 279 18.50 28.19 -12.48
CA ILE A 279 18.60 26.76 -12.77
C ILE A 279 17.41 25.99 -12.19
N ALA A 280 17.03 26.25 -10.94
CA ALA A 280 15.90 25.59 -10.29
C ALA A 280 14.57 25.86 -11.03
N ILE A 281 14.34 27.08 -11.51
CA ILE A 281 13.17 27.44 -12.32
C ILE A 281 13.16 26.62 -13.61
N LYS A 282 14.28 26.57 -14.34
CA LYS A 282 14.38 25.79 -15.59
C LYS A 282 14.17 24.29 -15.37
N VAL A 283 14.68 23.74 -14.26
CA VAL A 283 14.48 22.34 -13.84
C VAL A 283 13.00 22.07 -13.52
N GLY A 284 12.32 23.00 -12.83
CA GLY A 284 10.89 22.94 -12.56
C GLY A 284 10.05 22.92 -13.84
N ASP A 285 10.32 23.85 -14.77
CA ASP A 285 9.66 23.90 -16.08
C ASP A 285 9.86 22.61 -16.89
N LEU A 286 11.09 22.08 -16.90
CA LEU A 286 11.41 20.81 -17.56
C LEU A 286 10.61 19.65 -16.96
N ARG A 287 10.54 19.58 -15.63
CA ARG A 287 9.80 18.54 -14.91
C ARG A 287 8.32 18.54 -15.27
N ASP A 288 7.69 19.71 -15.33
CA ASP A 288 6.27 19.83 -15.69
C ASP A 288 6.02 19.39 -17.15
N LYS A 289 6.88 19.80 -18.08
CA LYS A 289 6.82 19.34 -19.49
C LYS A 289 7.01 17.83 -19.61
N ASN A 290 7.99 17.29 -18.90
CA ASN A 290 8.28 15.86 -18.85
C ASN A 290 7.11 15.06 -18.28
N LYS A 291 6.45 15.58 -17.24
CA LYS A 291 5.24 14.99 -16.65
C LYS A 291 4.09 14.94 -17.66
N ALA A 292 3.88 16.01 -18.43
CA ALA A 292 2.85 16.03 -19.48
C ALA A 292 3.14 15.01 -20.60
N LEU A 293 4.39 14.88 -21.03
CA LEU A 293 4.80 13.87 -22.02
C LEU A 293 4.64 12.44 -21.48
N MET A 294 4.96 12.20 -20.20
CA MET A 294 4.74 10.88 -19.58
C MET A 294 3.26 10.48 -19.55
N GLY A 295 2.35 11.44 -19.37
CA GLY A 295 0.91 11.17 -19.50
C GLY A 295 0.55 10.65 -20.89
N GLN A 296 1.17 11.18 -21.96
CA GLN A 296 0.97 10.70 -23.32
C GLN A 296 1.53 9.29 -23.53
N VAL A 297 2.71 9.02 -22.98
CA VAL A 297 3.32 7.68 -22.99
C VAL A 297 2.40 6.65 -22.35
N ALA A 298 1.89 6.93 -21.16
CA ALA A 298 0.99 6.03 -20.45
C ALA A 298 -0.31 5.80 -21.23
N TYR A 299 -0.88 6.85 -21.84
CA TYR A 299 -2.10 6.73 -22.66
C TYR A 299 -1.89 5.85 -23.90
N GLN A 300 -0.82 6.09 -24.67
CA GLN A 300 -0.56 5.30 -25.88
C GLN A 300 -0.19 3.86 -25.54
N ARG A 301 0.59 3.64 -24.48
CA ARG A 301 0.89 2.29 -23.98
C ARG A 301 -0.38 1.52 -23.64
N ASN A 302 -1.35 2.15 -22.99
CA ASN A 302 -2.64 1.55 -22.68
C ASN A 302 -3.43 1.17 -23.94
N ARG A 303 -3.42 2.03 -24.97
CA ARG A 303 -4.03 1.70 -26.27
C ARG A 303 -3.37 0.48 -26.91
N LEU A 304 -2.04 0.41 -26.89
CA LEU A 304 -1.29 -0.73 -27.41
C LEU A 304 -1.57 -2.02 -26.62
N LEU A 305 -1.67 -1.96 -25.28
CA LEU A 305 -2.08 -3.10 -24.47
C LEU A 305 -3.49 -3.60 -24.79
N ASN A 306 -4.44 -2.69 -25.03
CA ASN A 306 -5.79 -3.07 -25.46
C ASN A 306 -5.76 -3.75 -26.83
N ASN A 307 -4.94 -3.25 -27.77
CA ASN A 307 -4.76 -3.90 -29.07
C ASN A 307 -4.13 -5.30 -28.92
N LEU A 308 -3.11 -5.42 -28.07
CA LEU A 308 -2.46 -6.70 -27.79
C LEU A 308 -3.43 -7.72 -27.20
N ALA A 309 -4.32 -7.31 -26.29
CA ALA A 309 -5.39 -8.15 -25.75
C ALA A 309 -6.27 -8.71 -26.88
N SER A 310 -6.68 -7.85 -27.81
CA SER A 310 -7.48 -8.25 -28.98
C SER A 310 -6.76 -9.23 -29.90
N LEU A 311 -5.46 -9.03 -30.16
CA LEU A 311 -4.66 -9.88 -31.04
C LEU A 311 -4.31 -11.25 -30.44
N THR A 312 -4.04 -11.29 -29.14
CA THR A 312 -3.60 -12.51 -28.44
C THR A 312 -4.77 -13.30 -27.84
N GLY A 313 -5.95 -12.68 -27.72
CA GLY A 313 -7.08 -13.24 -26.99
C GLY A 313 -6.82 -13.34 -25.48
N GLU A 314 -5.88 -12.56 -24.94
CA GLU A 314 -5.64 -12.45 -23.50
C GLU A 314 -6.52 -11.36 -22.88
N LYS A 315 -6.96 -11.55 -21.63
CA LYS A 315 -7.78 -10.54 -20.95
C LYS A 315 -6.93 -9.29 -20.67
N ARG A 316 -7.51 -8.10 -20.86
CA ARG A 316 -6.80 -6.83 -20.61
C ARG A 316 -6.39 -6.71 -19.14
N GLU A 317 -7.20 -7.23 -18.23
CA GLU A 317 -6.91 -7.28 -16.80
C GLU A 317 -5.65 -8.12 -16.54
N ASN A 318 -5.51 -9.27 -17.19
CA ASN A 318 -4.33 -10.13 -17.05
C ASN A 318 -3.08 -9.43 -17.57
N LEU A 319 -3.15 -8.76 -18.73
CA LEU A 319 -2.02 -7.99 -19.28
C LEU A 319 -1.50 -6.91 -18.33
N SER A 320 -2.32 -6.40 -17.42
CA SER A 320 -1.88 -5.44 -16.39
C SER A 320 -0.86 -6.04 -15.41
N ARG A 321 -0.64 -7.36 -15.43
CA ARG A 321 0.29 -8.08 -14.56
C ARG A 321 1.50 -8.66 -15.28
N TYR A 322 1.62 -8.46 -16.59
CA TYR A 322 2.78 -8.90 -17.36
C TYR A 322 3.93 -7.90 -17.21
N MET A 323 5.15 -8.41 -17.10
CA MET A 323 6.38 -7.65 -17.34
C MET A 323 6.66 -7.55 -18.83
N LEU A 324 7.52 -6.60 -19.23
CA LEU A 324 7.78 -6.33 -20.64
C LEU A 324 8.29 -7.57 -21.39
N PHE A 325 9.21 -8.34 -20.81
CA PHE A 325 9.71 -9.57 -21.46
C PHE A 325 8.63 -10.65 -21.60
N GLU A 326 7.67 -10.69 -20.68
CA GLU A 326 6.58 -11.66 -20.74
C GLU A 326 5.53 -11.27 -21.78
N LEU A 327 5.40 -9.97 -22.08
CA LEU A 327 4.62 -9.54 -23.24
C LEU A 327 5.26 -10.02 -24.54
N PHE A 328 6.60 -10.04 -24.65
CA PHE A 328 7.28 -10.64 -25.80
C PHE A 328 7.00 -12.15 -25.89
N GLU A 329 7.13 -12.88 -24.77
CA GLU A 329 6.79 -14.32 -24.72
C GLU A 329 5.33 -14.60 -25.09
N LEU A 330 4.39 -13.74 -24.68
CA LEU A 330 3.00 -13.83 -25.09
C LEU A 330 2.84 -13.56 -26.58
N ALA A 331 3.52 -12.55 -27.12
CA ALA A 331 3.38 -12.16 -28.51
C ALA A 331 4.02 -13.14 -29.49
N GLU A 332 5.18 -13.70 -29.16
CA GLU A 332 5.93 -14.64 -30.00
C GLU A 332 5.48 -16.09 -29.80
N ASN A 333 5.38 -16.51 -28.53
CA ASN A 333 5.22 -17.92 -28.17
C ASN A 333 3.80 -18.25 -27.66
N GLN A 334 2.89 -17.26 -27.60
CA GLN A 334 1.57 -17.40 -26.99
C GLN A 334 1.63 -17.91 -25.54
N LYS A 335 2.75 -17.67 -24.86
CA LYS A 335 2.98 -18.14 -23.50
C LYS A 335 2.25 -17.24 -22.52
N ARG A 336 1.17 -17.77 -21.94
CA ARG A 336 0.34 -17.07 -20.95
C ARG A 336 0.89 -17.28 -19.54
N LEU A 337 0.74 -16.27 -18.69
CA LEU A 337 1.00 -16.42 -17.26
C LEU A 337 -0.08 -17.33 -16.65
N SER A 338 0.31 -18.15 -15.68
CA SER A 338 -0.67 -18.91 -14.90
C SER A 338 -1.55 -17.97 -14.07
N GLU A 339 -2.80 -18.37 -13.82
CA GLU A 339 -3.70 -17.62 -12.92
C GLU A 339 -3.08 -17.44 -11.53
N GLU A 340 -2.35 -18.45 -11.04
CA GLU A 340 -1.58 -18.38 -9.80
C GLU A 340 -0.56 -17.22 -9.83
N THR A 341 0.25 -17.11 -10.88
CA THR A 341 1.24 -16.03 -11.02
C THR A 341 0.56 -14.66 -11.04
N ILE A 342 -0.55 -14.55 -11.78
CA ILE A 342 -1.33 -13.30 -11.87
C ILE A 342 -1.85 -12.91 -10.48
N ASN A 343 -2.44 -13.86 -9.74
CA ASN A 343 -3.00 -13.63 -8.40
C ASN A 343 -1.92 -13.24 -7.39
N LEU A 344 -0.78 -13.93 -7.39
CA LEU A 344 0.36 -13.58 -6.52
C LEU A 344 0.89 -12.17 -6.81
N ARG A 345 0.83 -11.70 -8.07
CA ARG A 345 1.21 -10.34 -8.45
C ARG A 345 0.18 -9.28 -8.07
N TYR A 346 -1.10 -9.63 -7.95
CA TYR A 346 -2.10 -8.74 -7.38
C TYR A 346 -1.88 -8.51 -5.88
N ASP A 347 -1.45 -9.56 -5.18
CA ASP A 347 -1.17 -9.52 -3.76
C ASP A 347 0.08 -8.70 -3.44
N TYR A 348 1.25 -9.13 -3.93
CA TYR A 348 2.51 -8.51 -3.53
C TYR A 348 3.67 -8.80 -4.49
N VAL A 349 4.34 -7.76 -4.95
CA VAL A 349 5.49 -7.85 -5.85
C VAL A 349 6.66 -7.03 -5.31
N VAL A 350 7.86 -7.59 -5.40
CA VAL A 350 9.11 -6.88 -5.09
C VAL A 350 10.03 -6.94 -6.29
N LEU A 351 10.43 -5.77 -6.78
CA LEU A 351 11.43 -5.61 -7.82
C LEU A 351 12.77 -5.26 -7.17
N ASN A 352 13.80 -6.05 -7.49
CA ASN A 352 15.17 -5.83 -7.06
C ASN A 352 16.14 -6.23 -8.19
N ARG A 353 17.40 -5.81 -8.10
CA ARG A 353 18.40 -6.03 -9.16
C ARG A 353 18.90 -7.46 -9.35
N ILE A 354 18.72 -8.32 -8.34
CA ILE A 354 19.33 -9.65 -8.31
C ILE A 354 18.36 -10.68 -8.85
N GLU A 355 17.09 -10.59 -8.45
CA GLU A 355 16.05 -11.57 -8.74
C GLU A 355 15.03 -11.07 -9.77
N ASN A 356 15.18 -9.81 -10.21
CA ASN A 356 14.31 -9.06 -11.14
C ASN A 356 12.87 -8.86 -10.65
N CYS A 357 12.17 -9.90 -10.19
CA CYS A 357 10.79 -9.84 -9.72
C CYS A 357 10.48 -11.02 -8.77
N LEU A 358 10.22 -10.71 -7.51
CA LEU A 358 9.68 -11.63 -6.51
C LEU A 358 8.17 -11.42 -6.37
N ILE A 359 7.42 -12.49 -6.16
CA ILE A 359 5.96 -12.47 -5.97
C ILE A 359 5.56 -13.29 -4.74
N GLY A 360 4.41 -13.00 -4.13
CA GLY A 360 3.84 -13.78 -3.04
C GLY A 360 4.71 -13.86 -1.79
N ASP A 361 4.79 -15.04 -1.16
CA ASP A 361 5.50 -15.21 0.12
C ASP A 361 6.99 -14.90 0.02
N LYS A 362 7.65 -15.23 -1.11
CA LYS A 362 9.05 -14.84 -1.35
C LYS A 362 9.24 -13.31 -1.34
N ALA A 363 8.27 -12.58 -1.89
CA ALA A 363 8.29 -11.12 -1.89
C ALA A 363 8.03 -10.54 -0.49
N ARG A 364 7.11 -11.15 0.27
CA ARG A 364 6.83 -10.78 1.66
C ARG A 364 8.05 -11.03 2.56
N GLU A 365 8.68 -12.19 2.43
CA GLU A 365 9.92 -12.53 3.15
C GLU A 365 11.06 -11.56 2.83
N ALA A 366 11.23 -11.19 1.56
CA ALA A 366 12.21 -10.19 1.15
C ALA A 366 11.94 -8.78 1.70
N THR A 367 10.70 -8.48 2.09
CA THR A 367 10.29 -7.19 2.67
C THR A 367 10.13 -7.18 4.19
N LEU A 368 10.26 -8.32 4.88
CA LEU A 368 10.33 -8.38 6.35
C LEU A 368 11.46 -7.51 6.95
N VAL A 369 12.42 -7.08 6.12
CA VAL A 369 13.50 -6.13 6.46
C VAL A 369 13.03 -4.67 6.49
N VAL A 370 11.94 -4.34 5.81
CA VAL A 370 11.48 -2.96 5.55
C VAL A 370 10.18 -2.63 6.30
N ASP A 371 9.85 -3.37 7.37
CA ASP A 371 8.56 -3.20 8.04
C ASP A 371 8.50 -1.96 8.96
N PHE A 372 7.39 -1.22 8.87
CA PHE A 372 7.33 0.19 9.24
C PHE A 372 6.87 0.49 10.70
N LYS A 373 7.73 0.40 11.73
CA LYS A 373 7.39 0.83 13.14
C LYS A 373 7.29 2.36 13.37
N THR A 374 6.11 2.95 13.49
CA THR A 374 5.93 4.40 13.77
C THR A 374 6.80 4.93 14.94
N ASP A 375 7.63 5.95 14.66
CA ASP A 375 8.38 6.67 15.70
C ASP A 375 7.43 7.37 16.67
N LYS A 376 7.62 7.12 17.97
CA LYS A 376 6.96 7.83 19.08
C LYS A 376 7.58 9.22 19.32
N ASN A 377 7.64 10.06 18.29
CA ASN A 377 8.00 11.47 18.46
C ASN A 377 6.74 12.35 18.39
N ASP A 378 6.53 13.18 19.42
CA ASP A 378 5.40 14.12 19.53
C ASP A 378 5.37 15.22 18.45
N GLN A 379 6.46 15.36 17.69
CA GLN A 379 6.60 16.31 16.59
C GLN A 379 6.95 15.60 15.29
N ILE A 380 6.01 15.65 14.35
CA ILE A 380 6.17 15.05 13.03
C ILE A 380 6.88 16.06 12.13
N LYS A 381 8.13 15.79 11.76
CA LYS A 381 8.96 16.70 10.95
C LYS A 381 8.69 16.50 9.45
N GLY A 382 8.69 17.61 8.71
CA GLY A 382 8.60 17.65 7.25
C GLY A 382 9.51 18.72 6.65
N THR A 383 9.58 18.77 5.32
CA THR A 383 10.27 19.85 4.59
C THR A 383 9.28 20.98 4.35
N THR A 384 9.64 22.20 4.74
CA THR A 384 8.84 23.39 4.45
C THR A 384 8.83 23.69 2.96
N ALA A 385 7.63 23.67 2.39
CA ALA A 385 7.38 24.00 1.00
C ALA A 385 6.76 25.38 0.83
N SER A 386 5.96 25.81 1.80
CA SER A 386 5.37 27.15 1.87
C SER A 386 5.18 27.52 3.34
N MET A 387 5.55 28.74 3.70
CA MET A 387 5.57 29.23 5.08
C MET A 387 4.16 29.48 5.64
N GLY A 388 4.06 29.51 6.96
CA GLY A 388 2.84 29.80 7.71
C GLY A 388 2.61 28.83 8.87
N ASN A 389 1.71 29.24 9.77
CA ASN A 389 1.31 28.47 10.94
C ASN A 389 -0.21 28.48 11.06
N VAL A 390 -0.83 27.31 10.97
CA VAL A 390 -2.30 27.18 11.01
C VAL A 390 -2.72 25.98 11.86
N LYS A 391 -3.91 26.10 12.45
CA LYS A 391 -4.60 25.00 13.13
C LYS A 391 -5.86 24.63 12.38
N GLY A 392 -6.14 23.33 12.30
CA GLY A 392 -7.29 22.81 11.58
C GLY A 392 -7.48 21.31 11.78
N TYR A 393 -8.61 20.80 11.31
CA TYR A 393 -8.91 19.37 11.33
C TYR A 393 -8.28 18.67 10.13
N VAL A 394 -7.78 17.47 10.33
CA VAL A 394 -7.14 16.68 9.28
C VAL A 394 -8.18 16.10 8.35
N LYS A 395 -7.97 16.30 7.05
CA LYS A 395 -8.69 15.60 5.98
C LYS A 395 -7.73 14.89 5.03
N HIS A 396 -7.78 13.57 5.04
CA HIS A 396 -7.06 12.67 4.14
C HIS A 396 -7.72 12.71 2.78
N VAL A 397 -6.95 13.10 1.77
CA VAL A 397 -7.38 13.08 0.38
C VAL A 397 -6.60 11.98 -0.33
N ARG A 398 -7.29 10.91 -0.70
CA ARG A 398 -6.77 9.79 -1.47
C ARG A 398 -7.12 9.96 -2.93
N ASP A 399 -8.35 10.41 -3.22
CA ASP A 399 -8.83 10.63 -4.58
C ASP A 399 -9.86 11.79 -4.70
N ILE A 400 -10.54 11.87 -5.86
CA ILE A 400 -11.48 12.94 -6.20
C ILE A 400 -12.76 12.87 -5.35
N SER A 401 -13.18 11.67 -4.94
CA SER A 401 -14.40 11.47 -4.14
C SER A 401 -14.27 12.08 -2.74
N ASP A 402 -13.04 12.16 -2.22
CA ASP A 402 -12.74 12.78 -0.92
C ASP A 402 -12.83 14.33 -0.96
N LEU A 403 -12.83 14.94 -2.16
CA LEU A 403 -12.76 16.41 -2.31
C LEU A 403 -14.02 17.13 -1.86
N ASN A 404 -15.18 16.46 -1.94
CA ASN A 404 -16.49 17.05 -1.59
C ASN A 404 -16.63 17.36 -0.09
N TYR A 405 -15.76 16.80 0.75
CA TYR A 405 -15.86 16.89 2.21
C TYR A 405 -14.86 17.87 2.83
N ILE A 406 -14.09 18.59 2.01
CA ILE A 406 -13.11 19.57 2.50
C ILE A 406 -13.74 20.95 2.67
N THR A 407 -13.52 21.50 3.86
CA THR A 407 -13.98 22.84 4.26
C THR A 407 -12.80 23.81 4.41
N LYS A 408 -13.13 25.09 4.66
CA LYS A 408 -12.14 26.14 4.92
C LYS A 408 -11.40 25.99 6.25
N GLU A 409 -11.84 25.09 7.11
CA GLU A 409 -11.26 24.85 8.43
C GLU A 409 -10.30 23.66 8.46
N ASP A 410 -10.24 22.89 7.37
CA ASP A 410 -9.49 21.64 7.31
C ASP A 410 -8.05 21.85 6.82
N ILE A 411 -7.15 20.98 7.26
CA ILE A 411 -5.80 20.82 6.73
C ILE A 411 -5.81 19.56 5.85
N LEU A 412 -5.50 19.75 4.57
CA LEU A 412 -5.45 18.66 3.60
C LEU A 412 -4.19 17.85 3.82
N VAL A 413 -4.36 16.55 4.04
CA VAL A 413 -3.27 15.57 4.14
C VAL A 413 -3.40 14.62 2.95
N ALA A 414 -2.32 14.40 2.19
CA ALA A 414 -2.34 13.50 1.04
C ALA A 414 -1.00 12.79 0.88
N LYS A 415 -0.98 11.59 0.28
CA LYS A 415 0.32 10.96 -0.05
C LYS A 415 1.09 11.77 -1.10
N GLY A 416 0.38 12.31 -2.08
CA GLY A 416 0.87 13.30 -3.03
C GLY A 416 -0.31 14.07 -3.60
N THR A 417 -0.10 15.27 -4.14
CA THR A 417 -1.17 16.06 -4.77
C THR A 417 -1.15 15.92 -6.28
N ASP A 418 -2.34 15.79 -6.86
CA ASP A 418 -2.57 15.90 -8.30
C ASP A 418 -3.31 17.22 -8.63
N PHE A 419 -3.30 17.63 -9.90
CA PHE A 419 -4.05 18.78 -10.42
C PHE A 419 -5.55 18.69 -10.12
N ASN A 420 -6.06 17.47 -9.96
CA ASN A 420 -7.45 17.23 -9.60
C ASN A 420 -7.80 17.67 -8.17
N PHE A 421 -6.82 17.91 -7.29
CA PHE A 421 -7.06 18.32 -5.90
C PHE A 421 -7.15 19.84 -5.73
N MET A 422 -7.06 20.60 -6.82
CA MET A 422 -6.92 22.06 -6.76
C MET A 422 -8.06 22.74 -6.00
N ASP A 423 -9.32 22.31 -6.18
CA ASP A 423 -10.46 22.87 -5.45
C ASP A 423 -10.34 22.66 -3.93
N ALA A 424 -10.05 21.43 -3.49
CA ALA A 424 -9.80 21.13 -2.09
C ALA A 424 -8.57 21.88 -1.53
N MET A 425 -7.53 22.04 -2.36
CA MET A 425 -6.36 22.84 -1.98
C MET A 425 -6.71 24.33 -1.83
N MET A 426 -7.59 24.86 -2.66
CA MET A 426 -8.07 26.25 -2.56
C MET A 426 -9.00 26.47 -1.37
N LYS A 427 -9.72 25.44 -0.90
CA LYS A 427 -10.58 25.52 0.29
C LYS A 427 -9.80 25.39 1.61
N SER A 428 -8.95 24.37 1.76
CA SER A 428 -8.24 24.03 3.02
C SER A 428 -7.30 25.11 3.57
N LYS A 429 -6.96 25.09 4.87
CA LYS A 429 -6.04 26.05 5.52
C LYS A 429 -4.57 25.85 5.19
N GLY A 430 -4.18 24.63 4.84
CA GLY A 430 -2.80 24.25 4.58
C GLY A 430 -2.71 22.81 4.11
N PHE A 431 -1.50 22.39 3.72
CA PHE A 431 -1.26 21.11 3.07
C PHE A 431 -0.16 20.34 3.77
N ILE A 432 -0.32 19.03 3.82
CA ILE A 432 0.71 18.11 4.28
C ILE A 432 0.78 16.97 3.28
N THR A 433 1.97 16.74 2.71
CA THR A 433 2.16 15.61 1.80
C THR A 433 3.27 14.66 2.23
N GLU A 434 3.05 13.38 1.95
CA GLU A 434 4.06 12.35 2.17
C GLU A 434 5.20 12.46 1.17
N GLU A 435 4.86 12.68 -0.09
CA GLU A 435 5.79 12.85 -1.19
C GLU A 435 5.85 14.31 -1.65
N GLY A 436 7.01 14.72 -2.15
CA GLY A 436 7.19 15.99 -2.82
C GLY A 436 8.59 16.54 -2.58
N GLY A 437 9.28 16.92 -3.65
CA GLY A 437 10.40 17.84 -3.59
C GLY A 437 9.89 19.27 -3.43
N ILE A 438 10.78 20.20 -3.07
CA ILE A 438 10.40 21.61 -2.90
C ILE A 438 9.87 22.25 -4.19
N LEU A 439 10.14 21.67 -5.36
CA LEU A 439 9.56 22.07 -6.65
C LEU A 439 8.32 21.25 -7.06
N SER A 440 7.77 20.45 -6.15
CA SER A 440 6.59 19.63 -6.44
C SER A 440 5.33 20.45 -6.65
N HIS A 441 4.34 19.87 -7.34
CA HIS A 441 3.03 20.49 -7.53
C HIS A 441 2.44 21.00 -6.21
N ALA A 442 2.44 20.17 -5.16
CA ALA A 442 2.00 20.58 -3.82
C ALA A 442 2.74 21.82 -3.32
N ALA A 443 4.06 21.86 -3.50
CA ALA A 443 4.91 22.94 -3.02
C ALA A 443 4.73 24.23 -3.83
N VAL A 444 4.56 24.14 -5.15
CA VAL A 444 4.35 25.30 -6.02
C VAL A 444 2.97 25.89 -5.78
N ILE A 445 1.91 25.08 -5.84
CA ILE A 445 0.54 25.50 -5.57
C ILE A 445 0.41 26.11 -4.18
N ALA A 446 1.10 25.56 -3.18
CA ALA A 446 1.02 26.12 -1.84
C ALA A 446 1.59 27.53 -1.71
N ARG A 447 2.70 27.80 -2.42
CA ARG A 447 3.34 29.11 -2.46
C ARG A 447 2.48 30.11 -3.22
N GLU A 448 1.91 29.70 -4.35
CA GLU A 448 0.97 30.50 -5.11
C GLU A 448 -0.28 30.83 -4.27
N LEU A 449 -0.88 29.85 -3.61
CA LEU A 449 -2.06 30.07 -2.76
C LEU A 449 -1.74 30.77 -1.43
N LYS A 450 -0.46 31.02 -1.12
CA LYS A 450 0.05 31.57 0.15
C LYS A 450 -0.48 30.82 1.37
N LYS A 451 -0.46 29.50 1.31
CA LYS A 451 -0.90 28.62 2.40
C LYS A 451 0.28 27.79 2.92
N PRO A 452 0.33 27.51 4.23
CA PRO A 452 1.39 26.69 4.80
C PRO A 452 1.39 25.28 4.23
N CYS A 453 2.59 24.75 3.97
CA CYS A 453 2.76 23.44 3.36
C CYS A 453 4.01 22.74 3.87
N LEU A 454 3.83 21.51 4.34
CA LEU A 454 4.92 20.57 4.63
C LEU A 454 4.85 19.38 3.67
N ILE A 455 6.00 19.01 3.13
CA ILE A 455 6.15 17.89 2.19
C ILE A 455 7.20 16.92 2.68
N GLY A 456 7.19 15.68 2.17
CA GLY A 456 8.21 14.70 2.52
C GLY A 456 8.04 14.12 3.92
N ILE A 457 6.80 14.01 4.43
CA ILE A 457 6.50 13.38 5.72
C ILE A 457 6.18 11.89 5.50
N PRO A 458 7.13 10.96 5.73
CA PRO A 458 6.90 9.55 5.45
C PRO A 458 5.81 8.97 6.35
N ASN A 459 4.94 8.14 5.76
CA ASN A 459 3.74 7.55 6.34
C ASN A 459 2.77 8.60 6.90
N VAL A 460 2.38 9.57 6.07
CA VAL A 460 1.67 10.77 6.55
C VAL A 460 0.30 10.42 7.16
N PHE A 461 -0.41 9.45 6.58
CA PHE A 461 -1.74 9.04 7.04
C PHE A 461 -1.71 8.27 8.37
N SER A 462 -0.66 7.50 8.64
CA SER A 462 -0.54 6.81 9.93
C SER A 462 -0.03 7.73 11.03
N LYS A 463 0.84 8.69 10.69
CA LYS A 463 1.37 9.68 11.64
C LYS A 463 0.35 10.76 11.99
N ILE A 464 -0.49 11.14 11.04
CA ILE A 464 -1.47 12.23 11.19
C ILE A 464 -2.87 11.65 10.95
N PRO A 465 -3.58 11.21 12.01
CA PRO A 465 -4.86 10.54 11.87
C PRO A 465 -5.96 11.41 11.24
N GLU A 466 -6.83 10.79 10.45
CA GLU A 466 -8.02 11.44 9.86
C GLU A 466 -8.88 12.12 10.94
N GLY A 467 -9.35 13.33 10.67
CA GLY A 467 -10.19 14.10 11.58
C GLY A 467 -9.52 14.61 12.85
N SER A 468 -8.24 14.31 13.09
CA SER A 468 -7.49 14.87 14.22
C SER A 468 -7.32 16.39 14.09
N PHE A 469 -7.29 17.11 15.20
CA PHE A 469 -7.00 18.53 15.23
C PHE A 469 -5.49 18.74 15.41
N ILE A 470 -4.86 19.43 14.46
CA ILE A 470 -3.41 19.58 14.41
C ILE A 470 -2.98 21.05 14.34
N ASN A 471 -1.73 21.30 14.72
CA ASN A 471 -0.98 22.51 14.40
C ASN A 471 0.00 22.21 13.27
N LEU A 472 -0.24 22.76 12.09
CA LEU A 472 0.69 22.77 10.98
C LEU A 472 1.58 24.01 11.09
N ASN A 473 2.79 23.83 11.64
CA ASN A 473 3.78 24.90 11.75
C ASN A 473 4.84 24.74 10.66
N ALA A 474 4.52 25.24 9.47
CA ALA A 474 5.44 25.20 8.34
C ALA A 474 6.62 26.16 8.55
N ASP A 475 6.48 27.21 9.38
CA ASP A 475 7.58 28.11 9.73
C ASP A 475 8.74 27.40 10.44
N GLN A 476 8.41 26.41 11.27
CA GLN A 476 9.38 25.61 12.01
C GLN A 476 9.60 24.20 11.44
N GLY A 477 8.88 23.83 10.39
CA GLY A 477 9.06 22.56 9.68
C GLY A 477 8.44 21.33 10.36
N TYR A 478 7.40 21.50 11.18
CA TYR A 478 6.77 20.38 11.89
C TYR A 478 5.25 20.46 11.98
N VAL A 479 4.64 19.30 12.26
CA VAL A 479 3.25 19.14 12.64
C VAL A 479 3.19 18.66 14.08
N LYS A 480 2.33 19.28 14.88
CA LYS A 480 2.00 18.82 16.23
C LYS A 480 0.53 18.44 16.28
N VAL A 481 0.23 17.20 16.68
CA VAL A 481 -1.16 16.79 16.89
C VAL A 481 -1.63 17.37 18.23
N ILE A 482 -2.65 18.24 18.19
CA ILE A 482 -3.18 18.91 19.40
C ILE A 482 -4.24 18.02 20.05
N HIS A 483 -5.20 17.53 19.26
CA HIS A 483 -6.24 16.62 19.71
C HIS A 483 -6.37 15.50 18.69
N ARG A 484 -6.04 14.27 19.09
CA ARG A 484 -6.32 13.11 18.24
C ARG A 484 -7.82 12.90 18.25
N LYS A 485 -8.45 12.93 17.07
CA LYS A 485 -9.76 12.30 16.91
C LYS A 485 -9.49 10.81 16.82
N VAL A 486 -9.48 10.17 17.98
CA VAL A 486 -9.48 8.71 18.03
C VAL A 486 -10.94 8.32 17.92
N ASN A 487 -11.38 7.87 16.75
CA ASN A 487 -12.55 7.01 16.72
C ASN A 487 -12.06 5.64 17.22
N GLU A 488 -11.91 5.48 18.54
CA GLU A 488 -11.66 4.18 19.15
C GLU A 488 -12.89 3.33 18.89
N LYS A 489 -12.78 2.40 17.94
CA LYS A 489 -13.81 1.38 17.74
C LYS A 489 -13.42 0.18 18.58
N LYS A 490 -14.19 -0.10 19.63
CA LYS A 490 -14.03 -1.36 20.36
C LYS A 490 -14.36 -2.52 19.41
N ILE A 491 -13.40 -3.43 19.19
CA ILE A 491 -13.62 -4.64 18.41
C ILE A 491 -14.52 -5.56 19.25
N PRO A 492 -15.75 -5.88 18.79
CA PRO A 492 -16.62 -6.76 19.55
C PRO A 492 -16.09 -8.20 19.47
N PHE A 493 -16.08 -8.88 20.60
CA PHE A 493 -15.74 -10.30 20.71
C PHE A 493 -16.70 -10.98 21.69
N VAL A 494 -16.78 -12.30 21.58
CA VAL A 494 -17.53 -13.18 22.47
C VAL A 494 -16.52 -14.02 23.26
N LYS A 495 -16.70 -14.20 24.57
CA LYS A 495 -15.85 -15.13 25.33
C LYS A 495 -16.20 -16.56 24.93
N LEU A 496 -15.23 -17.46 24.94
CA LEU A 496 -15.47 -18.86 24.57
C LEU A 496 -16.56 -19.49 25.45
N ASP A 497 -16.63 -19.12 26.74
CA ASP A 497 -17.64 -19.60 27.70
C ASP A 497 -19.08 -19.17 27.36
N ASP A 498 -19.23 -18.20 26.45
CA ASP A 498 -20.48 -17.59 25.96
C ASP A 498 -20.70 -17.86 24.45
N ALA A 499 -19.88 -18.69 23.80
CA ALA A 499 -19.90 -18.93 22.35
C ALA A 499 -21.00 -19.92 21.90
N SER A 500 -22.24 -19.70 22.32
CA SER A 500 -23.37 -20.63 22.14
C SER A 500 -24.04 -20.62 20.76
N ASN A 501 -23.56 -19.81 19.80
CA ASN A 501 -24.17 -19.68 18.48
C ASN A 501 -23.15 -19.99 17.37
N SER A 502 -23.20 -21.23 16.85
CA SER A 502 -22.31 -21.74 15.81
C SER A 502 -22.31 -20.93 14.51
N VAL A 503 -23.42 -20.25 14.18
CA VAL A 503 -23.50 -19.38 12.98
C VAL A 503 -22.59 -18.15 13.12
N ILE A 504 -22.45 -17.63 14.35
CA ILE A 504 -21.67 -16.42 14.63
C ILE A 504 -20.21 -16.73 14.91
N VAL A 505 -19.96 -17.80 15.68
CA VAL A 505 -18.62 -18.14 16.20
C VAL A 505 -17.93 -19.27 15.43
N GLY A 506 -18.65 -19.94 14.52
CA GLY A 506 -18.19 -21.12 13.79
C GLY A 506 -18.19 -22.40 14.63
N ASN A 507 -18.14 -23.56 13.95
CA ASN A 507 -18.30 -24.87 14.60
C ASN A 507 -17.14 -25.24 15.52
N LYS A 508 -15.90 -24.84 15.18
CA LYS A 508 -14.73 -25.12 16.01
C LYS A 508 -14.85 -24.46 17.39
N ALA A 509 -15.17 -23.18 17.43
CA ALA A 509 -15.37 -22.47 18.68
C ALA A 509 -16.61 -22.96 19.44
N TYR A 510 -17.72 -23.22 18.74
CA TYR A 510 -18.94 -23.75 19.33
C TYR A 510 -18.73 -25.10 20.03
N ARG A 511 -18.03 -26.05 19.40
CA ARG A 511 -17.74 -27.34 20.02
C ARG A 511 -16.86 -27.22 21.26
N LEU A 512 -15.83 -26.37 21.21
CA LEU A 512 -15.01 -26.11 22.40
C LEU A 512 -15.84 -25.49 23.54
N TYR A 513 -16.81 -24.64 23.22
CA TYR A 513 -17.81 -24.14 24.17
C TYR A 513 -18.66 -25.27 24.77
N GLU A 514 -19.14 -26.23 23.97
CA GLU A 514 -19.90 -27.38 24.47
C GLU A 514 -19.05 -28.22 25.45
N LEU A 515 -17.79 -28.51 25.10
CA LEU A 515 -16.88 -29.24 25.97
C LEU A 515 -16.66 -28.54 27.32
N LEU A 516 -16.58 -27.21 27.34
CA LEU A 516 -16.49 -26.42 28.59
C LEU A 516 -17.71 -26.66 29.49
N LYS A 517 -18.93 -26.69 28.93
CA LYS A 517 -20.16 -26.93 29.69
C LYS A 517 -20.19 -28.33 30.31
N HIS A 518 -19.47 -29.27 29.71
CA HIS A 518 -19.30 -30.64 30.21
C HIS A 518 -18.07 -30.84 31.11
N ASN A 519 -17.45 -29.76 31.60
CA ASN A 519 -16.25 -29.79 32.45
C ASN A 519 -15.02 -30.49 31.82
N ILE A 520 -14.95 -30.52 30.49
CA ILE A 520 -13.77 -31.02 29.78
C ILE A 520 -12.76 -29.87 29.68
N ASN A 521 -11.49 -30.17 29.96
CA ASN A 521 -10.42 -29.18 29.90
C ASN A 521 -10.19 -28.74 28.43
N VAL A 522 -10.56 -27.51 28.13
CA VAL A 522 -10.13 -26.78 26.93
C VAL A 522 -9.43 -25.48 27.35
N LEU A 523 -8.69 -24.86 26.43
CA LEU A 523 -8.10 -23.56 26.69
C LEU A 523 -9.18 -22.46 26.68
N PRO A 524 -9.14 -21.50 27.62
CA PRO A 524 -10.03 -20.34 27.56
C PRO A 524 -9.72 -19.52 26.30
N GLY A 525 -10.68 -18.77 25.80
CA GLY A 525 -10.50 -18.03 24.57
C GLY A 525 -11.52 -16.92 24.37
N ILE A 526 -11.31 -16.15 23.32
CA ILE A 526 -12.31 -15.23 22.78
C ILE A 526 -12.52 -15.53 21.30
N VAL A 527 -13.69 -15.18 20.79
CA VAL A 527 -14.05 -15.32 19.39
C VAL A 527 -14.44 -13.97 18.83
N ILE A 528 -13.76 -13.55 17.77
CA ILE A 528 -14.19 -12.43 16.94
C ILE A 528 -15.24 -12.99 15.97
N PRO A 529 -16.50 -12.51 15.99
CA PRO A 529 -17.55 -12.97 15.09
C PRO A 529 -17.18 -12.85 13.61
N SER A 530 -17.71 -13.75 12.78
CA SER A 530 -17.52 -13.74 11.33
C SER A 530 -17.98 -12.44 10.65
N SER A 531 -18.91 -11.70 11.28
CA SER A 531 -19.41 -10.40 10.79
C SER A 531 -18.41 -9.24 10.95
N ILE A 532 -17.28 -9.44 11.62
CA ILE A 532 -16.30 -8.40 11.93
C ILE A 532 -15.09 -8.56 11.03
N ASN A 533 -14.83 -7.59 10.15
CA ASN A 533 -13.60 -7.57 9.34
C ASN A 533 -12.54 -6.72 10.03
N ILE A 534 -11.38 -7.31 10.34
CA ILE A 534 -10.32 -6.62 11.07
C ILE A 534 -9.77 -5.41 10.31
N ASN A 535 -9.86 -5.40 8.98
CA ASN A 535 -9.42 -4.29 8.13
C ASN A 535 -10.27 -3.01 8.30
N ASP A 536 -11.44 -3.10 8.96
CA ASP A 536 -12.28 -1.95 9.31
C ASP A 536 -11.81 -1.21 10.58
N TYR A 537 -10.77 -1.74 11.22
CA TYR A 537 -10.19 -1.29 12.49
C TYR A 537 -8.71 -0.92 12.33
N THR A 538 -8.25 -0.02 13.18
CA THR A 538 -6.87 0.46 13.20
C THR A 538 -6.01 -0.33 14.18
N ALA A 539 -4.68 -0.21 14.09
CA ALA A 539 -3.76 -0.82 15.06
C ALA A 539 -4.04 -0.36 16.52
N ASN A 540 -4.58 0.85 16.71
CA ASN A 540 -4.93 1.36 18.04
C ASN A 540 -6.21 0.69 18.58
N ASP A 541 -7.16 0.35 17.71
CA ASP A 541 -8.37 -0.40 18.09
C ASP A 541 -8.02 -1.84 18.52
N VAL A 542 -7.03 -2.45 17.87
CA VAL A 542 -6.49 -3.76 18.25
C VAL A 542 -5.72 -3.70 19.56
N GLU A 543 -5.07 -2.58 19.87
CA GLU A 543 -4.41 -2.38 21.15
C GLU A 543 -5.41 -2.38 22.32
N ILE A 544 -6.62 -1.87 22.10
CA ILE A 544 -7.72 -1.97 23.08
C ILE A 544 -8.12 -3.43 23.29
N LEU A 545 -8.38 -4.17 22.20
CA LEU A 545 -8.68 -5.61 22.26
C LEU A 545 -7.56 -6.39 22.97
N LEU A 546 -6.30 -6.08 22.65
CA LEU A 546 -5.13 -6.72 23.27
C LEU A 546 -5.07 -6.46 24.77
N ASN A 547 -5.41 -5.26 25.23
CA ASN A 547 -5.46 -4.96 26.66
C ASN A 547 -6.54 -5.79 27.37
N GLU A 548 -7.69 -5.99 26.74
CA GLU A 548 -8.74 -6.88 27.27
C GLU A 548 -8.26 -8.35 27.29
N ILE A 549 -7.59 -8.82 26.24
CA ILE A 549 -6.98 -10.17 26.19
C ILE A 549 -5.93 -10.34 27.29
N LYS A 550 -5.07 -9.33 27.52
CA LYS A 550 -4.06 -9.35 28.59
C LYS A 550 -4.67 -9.48 29.98
N MET A 551 -5.83 -8.86 30.21
CA MET A 551 -6.56 -9.01 31.47
C MET A 551 -7.15 -10.42 31.63
N LEU A 552 -7.55 -11.07 30.53
CA LEU A 552 -8.06 -12.44 30.55
C LEU A 552 -6.94 -13.48 30.70
N PHE A 553 -5.76 -13.24 30.10
CA PHE A 553 -4.63 -14.17 30.02
C PHE A 553 -3.31 -13.53 30.51
N PRO A 554 -3.21 -13.12 31.79
CA PRO A 554 -2.09 -12.29 32.28
C PRO A 554 -0.72 -12.97 32.21
N GLU A 555 -0.65 -14.29 32.38
CA GLU A 555 0.59 -15.09 32.38
C GLU A 555 1.02 -15.55 30.97
N CYS A 556 0.29 -15.13 29.93
CA CYS A 556 0.56 -15.56 28.57
C CYS A 556 1.57 -14.65 27.87
N SER A 557 2.39 -15.18 26.96
CA SER A 557 3.29 -14.36 26.12
C SER A 557 2.99 -14.47 24.62
N HIS A 558 2.26 -15.51 24.22
CA HIS A 558 1.95 -15.82 22.83
C HIS A 558 0.51 -16.30 22.72
N LEU A 559 -0.19 -15.88 21.67
CA LEU A 559 -1.54 -16.30 21.37
C LEU A 559 -1.52 -17.25 20.18
N VAL A 560 -2.53 -18.12 20.09
CA VAL A 560 -2.84 -18.87 18.88
C VAL A 560 -4.15 -18.32 18.31
N VAL A 561 -4.12 -17.93 17.05
CA VAL A 561 -5.25 -17.36 16.31
C VAL A 561 -5.68 -18.38 15.26
N ARG A 562 -6.94 -18.82 15.32
CA ARG A 562 -7.47 -19.95 14.54
C ARG A 562 -8.76 -19.53 13.85
N SER A 563 -8.97 -20.03 12.64
CA SER A 563 -10.25 -19.89 11.92
C SER A 563 -11.31 -20.82 12.50
N SER A 564 -12.55 -20.36 12.46
CA SER A 564 -13.74 -21.11 12.84
C SER A 564 -14.87 -20.74 11.88
N SER A 565 -15.33 -21.70 11.06
CA SER A 565 -16.44 -21.47 10.11
C SER A 565 -17.71 -22.22 10.52
N PRO A 566 -18.93 -21.68 10.25
CA PRO A 566 -20.17 -22.44 10.37
C PRO A 566 -20.27 -23.61 9.37
N SER A 567 -19.46 -23.59 8.31
CA SER A 567 -19.43 -24.64 7.28
C SER A 567 -18.27 -25.64 7.47
N GLU A 568 -17.45 -25.44 8.50
CA GLU A 568 -16.34 -26.33 8.87
C GLU A 568 -16.84 -27.47 9.77
N ASP A 569 -16.17 -28.62 9.70
CA ASP A 569 -16.42 -29.80 10.54
C ASP A 569 -17.86 -30.36 10.53
N LEU A 570 -18.53 -30.35 9.37
CA LEU A 570 -19.83 -31.00 9.16
C LEU A 570 -19.68 -32.52 8.96
N ILE A 571 -20.72 -33.29 9.29
CA ILE A 571 -20.76 -34.75 9.14
C ILE A 571 -20.55 -35.17 7.66
N ASP A 572 -21.06 -34.37 6.71
CA ASP A 572 -20.97 -34.66 5.27
C ASP A 572 -19.75 -34.02 4.57
N LYS A 573 -19.01 -33.13 5.24
CA LYS A 573 -17.88 -32.39 4.65
C LYS A 573 -16.79 -32.11 5.70
N SER A 574 -15.75 -32.94 5.72
CA SER A 574 -14.51 -32.66 6.45
C SER A 574 -13.53 -31.89 5.55
N VAL A 575 -13.18 -30.67 5.94
CA VAL A 575 -12.24 -29.79 5.21
C VAL A 575 -10.91 -29.77 5.97
N ALA A 576 -10.12 -30.83 5.86
CA ALA A 576 -8.84 -30.93 6.54
C ALA A 576 -7.76 -30.05 5.88
N GLY A 577 -7.04 -29.23 6.67
CA GLY A 577 -5.79 -28.58 6.28
C GLY A 577 -5.89 -27.29 5.43
N ILE A 578 -7.10 -26.80 5.14
CA ILE A 578 -7.30 -25.60 4.28
C ILE A 578 -7.37 -24.30 5.10
N LEU A 579 -7.72 -24.42 6.38
CA LEU A 579 -7.96 -23.30 7.29
C LEU A 579 -6.76 -23.12 8.23
N GLU A 580 -6.16 -21.93 8.21
CA GLU A 580 -4.85 -21.68 8.82
C GLU A 580 -4.94 -21.27 10.28
N SER A 581 -3.96 -21.71 11.09
CA SER A 581 -3.73 -21.23 12.45
C SER A 581 -2.39 -20.50 12.53
N LYS A 582 -2.34 -19.38 13.26
CA LYS A 582 -1.13 -18.57 13.40
C LYS A 582 -0.81 -18.31 14.86
N ILE A 583 0.44 -18.59 15.26
CA ILE A 583 0.96 -18.20 16.57
C ILE A 583 1.49 -16.77 16.45
N CYS A 584 1.15 -15.91 17.39
CA CYS A 584 1.63 -14.53 17.44
C CYS A 584 2.05 -14.14 18.86
N LYS A 585 2.93 -13.14 18.98
CA LYS A 585 3.27 -12.57 20.30
C LYS A 585 2.10 -11.73 20.80
N MET A 586 2.03 -11.52 22.12
CA MET A 586 1.00 -10.68 22.74
C MET A 586 1.27 -9.17 22.56
N GLU A 587 1.42 -8.75 21.31
CA GLU A 587 1.62 -7.38 20.82
C GLU A 587 0.53 -7.01 19.80
N SER A 588 0.17 -5.73 19.71
CA SER A 588 -1.02 -5.29 18.94
C SER A 588 -0.84 -5.51 17.43
N PHE A 589 0.36 -5.27 16.92
CA PHE A 589 0.69 -5.51 15.52
C PHE A 589 0.69 -6.99 15.16
N ASP A 590 1.30 -7.83 16.00
CA ASP A 590 1.35 -9.28 15.79
C ASP A 590 -0.05 -9.91 15.84
N LEU A 591 -0.90 -9.44 16.76
CA LEU A 591 -2.30 -9.85 16.86
C LEU A 591 -3.12 -9.42 15.63
N TYR A 592 -2.99 -8.15 15.19
CA TYR A 592 -3.68 -7.65 13.99
C TYR A 592 -3.35 -8.51 12.77
N ASN A 593 -2.05 -8.74 12.52
CA ASN A 593 -1.59 -9.51 11.38
C ASN A 593 -2.05 -10.97 11.44
N ALA A 594 -2.09 -11.56 12.64
CA ALA A 594 -2.58 -12.93 12.81
C ALA A 594 -4.09 -13.04 12.54
N ILE A 595 -4.90 -12.10 13.05
CA ILE A 595 -6.35 -12.05 12.77
C ILE A 595 -6.59 -11.84 11.27
N GLN A 596 -5.89 -10.88 10.66
CA GLN A 596 -5.99 -10.60 9.23
C GLN A 596 -5.66 -11.83 8.39
N TYR A 597 -4.53 -12.48 8.69
CA TYR A 597 -4.10 -13.69 7.98
C TYR A 597 -5.17 -14.80 8.04
N VAL A 598 -5.74 -15.04 9.23
CA VAL A 598 -6.80 -16.04 9.41
C VAL A 598 -8.06 -15.67 8.63
N GLN A 599 -8.49 -14.40 8.64
CA GLN A 599 -9.67 -13.97 7.87
C GLN A 599 -9.46 -14.03 6.35
N GLU A 600 -8.28 -13.65 5.88
CA GLU A 600 -7.90 -13.72 4.46
C GLU A 600 -7.78 -15.17 3.96
N SER A 601 -7.50 -16.12 4.85
CA SER A 601 -7.55 -17.54 4.49
C SER A 601 -8.93 -17.96 3.96
N GLY A 602 -10.00 -17.29 4.41
CA GLY A 602 -11.40 -17.43 3.99
C GLY A 602 -11.72 -16.95 2.56
N LYS A 603 -10.74 -16.35 1.88
CA LYS A 603 -10.86 -15.80 0.52
C LYS A 603 -9.90 -16.43 -0.49
N LYS A 604 -9.16 -17.47 -0.08
CA LYS A 604 -8.25 -18.19 -0.99
C LYS A 604 -9.06 -18.95 -2.05
N GLY A 605 -8.58 -18.97 -3.30
CA GLY A 605 -9.29 -19.61 -4.42
C GLY A 605 -9.65 -21.08 -4.23
N ILE A 606 -8.97 -21.80 -3.33
CA ILE A 606 -9.31 -23.17 -2.93
C ILE A 606 -10.69 -23.26 -2.26
N ILE A 607 -11.20 -22.19 -1.64
CA ILE A 607 -12.50 -22.18 -0.97
C ILE A 607 -13.66 -22.36 -1.94
N LYS A 608 -13.54 -21.84 -3.17
CA LYS A 608 -14.51 -22.08 -4.24
C LYS A 608 -14.67 -23.56 -4.56
N TYR A 609 -13.57 -24.31 -4.53
CA TYR A 609 -13.57 -25.74 -4.81
C TYR A 609 -14.27 -26.55 -3.71
N TYR A 610 -14.05 -26.20 -2.44
CA TYR A 610 -14.57 -26.99 -1.30
C TYR A 610 -15.97 -26.57 -0.83
N PHE A 611 -16.24 -25.26 -0.81
CA PHE A 611 -17.49 -24.71 -0.28
C PHE A 611 -18.50 -24.32 -1.37
N SER A 612 -18.13 -24.43 -2.64
CA SER A 612 -18.95 -24.00 -3.78
C SER A 612 -19.40 -22.53 -3.68
N LYS A 613 -18.65 -21.72 -2.94
CA LYS A 613 -18.85 -20.29 -2.71
C LYS A 613 -17.55 -19.55 -2.99
N ASP A 614 -17.64 -18.36 -3.57
CA ASP A 614 -16.45 -17.55 -3.90
C ASP A 614 -15.71 -17.05 -2.64
N GLU A 615 -16.42 -16.86 -1.52
CA GLU A 615 -15.85 -16.47 -0.21
C GLU A 615 -16.61 -17.14 0.94
N VAL A 616 -15.92 -17.36 2.07
CA VAL A 616 -16.52 -17.81 3.34
C VAL A 616 -16.11 -16.86 4.46
N ASP A 617 -17.09 -16.27 5.14
CA ASP A 617 -16.83 -15.46 6.33
C ASP A 617 -16.35 -16.36 7.47
N LEU A 618 -15.17 -16.06 8.01
CA LEU A 618 -14.54 -16.82 9.08
C LEU A 618 -14.61 -16.04 10.40
N ALA A 619 -15.17 -16.69 11.43
CA ALA A 619 -14.94 -16.24 12.79
C ALA A 619 -13.50 -16.58 13.20
N VAL A 620 -12.95 -15.81 14.14
CA VAL A 620 -11.56 -15.95 14.58
C VAL A 620 -11.52 -16.28 16.06
N LEU A 621 -11.08 -17.51 16.38
CA LEU A 621 -10.85 -17.98 17.73
C LEU A 621 -9.43 -17.62 18.18
N ILE A 622 -9.30 -16.92 19.31
CA ILE A 622 -8.04 -16.51 19.91
C ILE A 622 -7.92 -17.17 21.28
N GLN A 623 -6.87 -17.98 21.46
CA GLN A 623 -6.58 -18.71 22.70
C GLN A 623 -5.12 -18.45 23.14
N PRO A 624 -4.79 -18.58 24.43
CA PRO A 624 -3.40 -18.56 24.87
C PRO A 624 -2.64 -19.74 24.26
N TYR A 625 -1.41 -19.52 23.82
CA TYR A 625 -0.58 -20.60 23.31
C TYR A 625 -0.10 -21.51 24.47
N LEU A 626 -0.42 -22.80 24.38
CA LEU A 626 0.05 -23.82 25.32
C LEU A 626 1.28 -24.53 24.75
N LYS A 627 2.42 -24.40 25.43
CA LYS A 627 3.61 -25.21 25.13
C LYS A 627 3.38 -26.64 25.64
N GLN A 628 3.31 -27.59 24.72
CA GLN A 628 2.96 -28.98 25.00
C GLN A 628 4.21 -29.84 25.24
N ASP A 629 4.15 -30.71 26.24
CA ASP A 629 5.17 -31.76 26.46
C ASP A 629 4.93 -32.92 25.49
N LEU A 630 3.66 -33.27 25.30
CA LEU A 630 3.15 -34.32 24.42
C LEU A 630 1.82 -33.85 23.82
N GLY A 631 1.54 -34.17 22.57
CA GLY A 631 0.23 -33.90 21.97
C GLY A 631 0.05 -34.63 20.66
N GLY A 632 -1.17 -34.61 20.13
CA GLY A 632 -1.49 -35.39 18.95
C GLY A 632 -2.98 -35.44 18.65
N VAL A 633 -3.38 -36.54 18.02
CA VAL A 633 -4.75 -36.81 17.58
C VAL A 633 -5.20 -38.15 18.18
N ILE A 634 -6.47 -38.23 18.59
CA ILE A 634 -7.13 -39.50 18.92
C ILE A 634 -8.39 -39.64 18.07
N PHE A 635 -8.53 -40.78 17.40
CA PHE A 635 -9.75 -41.18 16.72
C PHE A 635 -10.50 -42.17 17.62
N THR A 636 -11.78 -41.90 17.88
CA THR A 636 -12.59 -42.81 18.70
C THR A 636 -12.99 -44.08 17.93
N CYS A 637 -12.86 -44.08 16.61
CA CYS A 637 -12.94 -45.29 15.79
C CYS A 637 -11.71 -45.32 14.87
N ASN A 638 -10.98 -46.44 14.87
CA ASN A 638 -9.74 -46.59 14.13
C ASN A 638 -10.00 -46.53 12.61
N PRO A 639 -9.52 -45.49 11.90
CA PRO A 639 -9.82 -45.30 10.49
C PRO A 639 -9.09 -46.28 9.56
N ILE A 640 -8.11 -47.04 10.07
CA ILE A 640 -7.25 -47.95 9.28
C ILE A 640 -7.50 -49.42 9.68
N GLY A 641 -8.22 -49.67 10.78
CA GLY A 641 -8.47 -51.01 11.32
C GLY A 641 -9.80 -51.63 10.87
N ASP A 642 -9.96 -52.92 11.16
CA ASP A 642 -11.20 -53.66 10.90
C ASP A 642 -12.20 -53.64 12.07
N ASP A 643 -11.75 -53.31 13.29
CA ASP A 643 -12.59 -53.26 14.50
C ASP A 643 -13.03 -51.83 14.83
N GLU A 644 -14.34 -51.59 14.79
CA GLU A 644 -14.95 -50.30 15.11
C GLU A 644 -14.90 -49.98 16.63
N ASN A 645 -14.54 -50.96 17.47
CA ASN A 645 -14.31 -50.78 18.90
C ASN A 645 -12.88 -50.38 19.27
N ASP A 646 -12.00 -50.18 18.28
CA ASP A 646 -10.65 -49.71 18.50
C ASP A 646 -10.55 -48.19 18.34
N MET A 647 -9.83 -47.56 19.27
CA MET A 647 -9.39 -46.17 19.20
C MET A 647 -7.96 -46.10 18.68
N LEU A 648 -7.63 -45.11 17.86
CA LEU A 648 -6.27 -44.88 17.38
C LEU A 648 -5.73 -43.58 17.96
N ILE A 649 -4.59 -43.65 18.64
CA ILE A 649 -3.84 -42.50 19.15
C ILE A 649 -2.57 -42.32 18.32
N GLU A 650 -2.35 -41.10 17.83
CA GLU A 650 -1.08 -40.67 17.26
C GLU A 650 -0.56 -39.48 18.05
N ALA A 651 0.66 -39.57 18.57
CA ALA A 651 1.25 -38.55 19.42
C ALA A 651 2.69 -38.23 19.02
N SER A 652 3.09 -36.99 19.28
CA SER A 652 4.47 -36.52 19.12
C SER A 652 4.89 -35.66 20.31
N TYR A 653 6.16 -35.78 20.68
CA TYR A 653 6.79 -34.89 21.64
C TYR A 653 6.91 -33.49 21.02
N GLY A 654 6.55 -32.47 21.79
CA GLY A 654 6.48 -31.09 21.30
C GLY A 654 5.13 -30.69 20.69
N GLY A 655 4.13 -31.59 20.67
CA GLY A 655 2.72 -31.23 20.54
C GLY A 655 2.02 -31.68 19.26
N ALA A 656 0.70 -31.43 19.22
CA ALA A 656 -0.21 -31.90 18.17
C ALA A 656 0.14 -31.42 16.75
N SER A 657 0.74 -30.23 16.62
CA SER A 657 1.13 -29.70 15.31
C SER A 657 2.14 -30.58 14.56
N ASN A 658 2.96 -31.35 15.27
CA ASN A 658 3.90 -32.29 14.64
C ASN A 658 3.16 -33.45 13.99
N VAL A 659 2.15 -33.99 14.68
CA VAL A 659 1.30 -35.10 14.19
C VAL A 659 0.51 -34.67 12.96
N VAL A 660 -0.11 -33.49 13.01
CA VAL A 660 -0.84 -32.92 11.87
C VAL A 660 0.06 -32.70 10.65
N ASN A 661 1.36 -32.39 10.87
CA ASN A 661 2.36 -32.26 9.80
C ASN A 661 3.03 -33.60 9.40
N GLY A 662 2.50 -34.74 9.85
CA GLY A 662 2.95 -36.08 9.47
C GLY A 662 4.11 -36.64 10.29
N LYS A 663 4.53 -35.98 11.37
CA LYS A 663 5.52 -36.51 12.32
C LYS A 663 4.83 -37.16 13.51
N VAL A 664 4.90 -38.49 13.57
CA VAL A 664 4.34 -39.31 14.66
C VAL A 664 5.47 -40.02 15.39
N ASP A 665 5.63 -39.76 16.68
CA ASP A 665 6.64 -40.42 17.52
C ASP A 665 6.06 -41.69 18.19
N ILE A 666 4.76 -41.68 18.51
CA ILE A 666 4.05 -42.78 19.15
C ILE A 666 2.73 -43.01 18.42
N ARG A 667 2.45 -44.25 18.03
CA ARG A 667 1.16 -44.70 17.51
C ARG A 667 0.69 -45.89 18.33
N GLU A 668 -0.52 -45.83 18.86
CA GLU A 668 -1.08 -46.88 19.70
C GLU A 668 -2.57 -47.08 19.43
N THR A 669 -3.00 -48.34 19.41
CA THR A 669 -4.41 -48.73 19.28
C THR A 669 -4.92 -49.23 20.62
N LEU A 670 -6.07 -48.73 21.06
CA LEU A 670 -6.68 -49.08 22.34
C LEU A 670 -8.11 -49.60 22.14
N SER A 671 -8.45 -50.72 22.76
CA SER A 671 -9.84 -51.19 22.78
C SER A 671 -10.69 -50.33 23.71
N LYS A 672 -11.87 -49.91 23.23
CA LYS A 672 -12.89 -49.19 24.02
C LYS A 672 -13.34 -49.93 25.29
N SER A 673 -13.17 -51.24 25.33
CA SER A 673 -13.56 -52.06 26.50
C SER A 673 -12.62 -51.94 27.69
N SER A 674 -11.37 -51.52 27.48
CA SER A 674 -10.33 -51.57 28.53
C SER A 674 -9.52 -50.29 28.70
N TYR A 675 -9.38 -49.47 27.65
CA TYR A 675 -8.53 -48.27 27.62
C TYR A 675 -7.10 -48.50 28.16
N LYS A 676 -6.55 -49.72 28.08
CA LYS A 676 -5.26 -50.07 28.68
C LYS A 676 -4.09 -49.74 27.75
N SER A 677 -3.37 -48.68 28.09
CA SER A 677 -2.06 -48.33 27.54
C SER A 677 -0.95 -48.48 28.58
N ASN A 678 0.28 -48.67 28.11
CA ASN A 678 1.49 -48.51 28.92
C ASN A 678 1.73 -47.04 29.33
N TYR A 679 1.10 -46.08 28.64
CA TYR A 679 1.14 -44.66 28.96
C TYR A 679 -0.13 -44.26 29.71
N LYS A 680 -0.01 -43.99 31.01
CA LYS A 680 -1.16 -43.57 31.86
C LYS A 680 -1.95 -42.40 31.29
N ILE A 681 -1.29 -41.48 30.59
CA ILE A 681 -1.94 -40.33 29.94
C ILE A 681 -2.89 -40.74 28.82
N PHE A 682 -2.59 -41.83 28.09
CA PHE A 682 -3.47 -42.34 27.03
C PHE A 682 -4.72 -43.03 27.58
N ASN A 683 -4.64 -43.66 28.76
CA ASN A 683 -5.83 -44.19 29.43
C ASN A 683 -6.81 -43.05 29.73
N ASN A 684 -6.30 -41.98 30.36
CA ASN A 684 -7.11 -40.80 30.68
C ASN A 684 -7.65 -40.12 29.41
N LEU A 685 -6.85 -40.04 28.34
CA LEU A 685 -7.27 -39.48 27.07
C LEU A 685 -8.39 -40.30 26.42
N ALA A 686 -8.28 -41.64 26.44
CA ALA A 686 -9.27 -42.53 25.87
C ALA A 686 -10.60 -42.46 26.63
N GLU A 687 -10.57 -42.33 27.96
CA GLU A 687 -11.77 -42.07 28.77
C GLU A 687 -12.45 -40.74 28.38
N ILE A 688 -11.67 -39.67 28.22
CA ILE A 688 -12.18 -38.36 27.76
C ILE A 688 -12.76 -38.48 26.34
N ALA A 689 -12.05 -39.14 25.43
CA ALA A 689 -12.48 -39.30 24.05
C ALA A 689 -13.77 -40.12 23.93
N ASN A 690 -13.91 -41.18 24.71
CA ASN A 690 -15.14 -41.98 24.78
C ASN A 690 -16.30 -41.17 25.35
N TYR A 691 -16.06 -40.35 26.37
CA TYR A 691 -17.09 -39.46 26.89
C TYR A 691 -17.55 -38.44 25.83
N ILE A 692 -16.60 -37.88 25.06
CA ILE A 692 -16.90 -36.94 23.96
C ILE A 692 -17.69 -37.62 22.84
N GLU A 693 -17.32 -38.83 22.43
CA GLU A 693 -18.07 -39.63 21.44
C GLU A 693 -19.51 -39.90 21.92
N ASN A 694 -19.69 -40.30 23.17
CA ASN A 694 -21.03 -40.50 23.74
C ASN A 694 -21.85 -39.20 23.83
N LEU A 695 -21.19 -38.06 24.06
CA LEU A 695 -21.82 -36.75 24.08
C LEU A 695 -22.36 -36.36 22.70
N TYR A 696 -21.57 -36.59 21.65
CA TYR A 696 -21.97 -36.24 20.28
C TYR A 696 -22.81 -37.32 19.59
N GLY A 697 -22.76 -38.56 20.07
CA GLY A 697 -23.50 -39.69 19.51
C GLY A 697 -22.91 -40.28 18.23
N TYR A 698 -21.71 -39.86 17.82
CA TYR A 698 -21.00 -40.35 16.64
C TYR A 698 -19.48 -40.40 16.86
N PRO A 699 -18.73 -41.20 16.08
CA PRO A 699 -17.27 -41.26 16.20
C PRO A 699 -16.60 -39.92 15.88
N VAL A 700 -15.63 -39.54 16.71
CA VAL A 700 -14.94 -38.26 16.64
C VAL A 700 -13.43 -38.41 16.52
N ASP A 701 -12.84 -37.43 15.86
CA ASP A 701 -11.42 -37.12 15.79
C ASP A 701 -11.16 -35.91 16.69
N ILE A 702 -10.20 -36.06 17.60
CA ILE A 702 -9.90 -35.10 18.65
C ILE A 702 -8.42 -34.70 18.57
N GLU A 703 -8.16 -33.41 18.37
CA GLU A 703 -6.83 -32.82 18.58
C GLU A 703 -6.64 -32.48 20.06
N TRP A 704 -5.53 -32.92 20.64
CA TRP A 704 -5.25 -32.74 22.07
C TRP A 704 -3.78 -32.43 22.34
N GLY A 705 -3.52 -31.80 23.48
CA GLY A 705 -2.17 -31.59 23.97
C GLY A 705 -2.11 -31.64 25.48
N ALA A 706 -0.95 -32.00 26.00
CA ALA A 706 -0.70 -32.10 27.42
C ALA A 706 0.46 -31.20 27.85
N GLN A 707 0.26 -30.55 28.98
CA GLN A 707 1.30 -29.83 29.70
C GLN A 707 1.22 -30.25 31.17
N ASN A 708 2.35 -30.66 31.75
CA ASN A 708 2.41 -31.14 33.14
C ASN A 708 1.37 -32.25 33.45
N GLN A 709 1.25 -33.23 32.54
CA GLN A 709 0.28 -34.35 32.57
C GLN A 709 -1.21 -33.97 32.50
N LYS A 710 -1.56 -32.67 32.40
CA LYS A 710 -2.94 -32.21 32.21
C LYS A 710 -3.27 -32.14 30.72
N ILE A 711 -4.32 -32.85 30.31
CA ILE A 711 -4.80 -32.90 28.92
C ILE A 711 -5.72 -31.70 28.65
N TYR A 712 -5.52 -31.08 27.50
CA TYR A 712 -6.36 -30.03 26.93
C TYR A 712 -6.83 -30.45 25.55
N ILE A 713 -8.11 -30.26 25.27
CA ILE A 713 -8.70 -30.50 23.95
C ILE A 713 -8.63 -29.21 23.14
N PHE A 714 -8.12 -29.32 21.91
CA PHE A 714 -7.93 -28.19 20.99
C PHE A 714 -8.93 -28.15 19.84
N GLN A 715 -9.45 -29.30 19.42
CA GLN A 715 -10.47 -29.43 18.39
C GLN A 715 -11.17 -30.79 18.50
N VAL A 716 -12.45 -30.84 18.12
CA VAL A 716 -13.23 -32.07 17.97
C VAL A 716 -14.00 -32.01 16.66
N ARG A 717 -13.94 -33.08 15.86
CA ARG A 717 -14.64 -33.20 14.57
C ARG A 717 -15.19 -34.61 14.33
N PRO A 718 -16.30 -34.76 13.57
CA PRO A 718 -16.81 -36.07 13.18
C PRO A 718 -15.83 -36.82 12.28
N ILE A 719 -15.77 -38.14 12.39
CA ILE A 719 -15.04 -39.00 11.44
C ILE A 719 -15.94 -39.27 10.23
N THR A 720 -15.72 -38.53 9.14
CA THR A 720 -16.59 -38.59 7.95
C THR A 720 -16.29 -39.75 6.99
N THR A 721 -15.17 -40.47 7.17
CA THR A 721 -14.77 -41.60 6.32
C THR A 721 -15.50 -42.90 6.65
N LEU A 722 -16.27 -42.95 7.73
CA LEU A 722 -17.00 -44.12 8.21
C LEU A 722 -18.46 -44.18 7.70
N SER A 723 -18.95 -43.15 7.00
CA SER A 723 -20.33 -43.05 6.49
C SER A 723 -20.72 -44.10 5.45
N ASN A 724 -19.77 -44.88 4.93
CA ASN A 724 -20.04 -46.06 4.11
C ASN A 724 -20.15 -47.39 4.91
N LYS A 725 -19.94 -47.37 6.23
CA LYS A 725 -19.98 -48.58 7.09
C LYS A 725 -21.08 -48.54 8.17
N VAL A 726 -21.49 -47.37 8.65
CA VAL A 726 -22.49 -47.24 9.71
C VAL A 726 -23.67 -46.43 9.19
N GLY A 727 -24.87 -47.01 9.27
CA GLY A 727 -26.12 -46.45 8.75
C GLY A 727 -26.42 -45.03 9.26
N GLU A 728 -27.19 -44.31 8.44
CA GLU A 728 -27.63 -42.92 8.59
C GLU A 728 -27.81 -42.47 10.05
N TYR A 729 -27.04 -41.47 10.47
CA TYR A 729 -27.29 -40.72 11.70
C TYR A 729 -28.37 -39.65 11.42
N HIS A 730 -29.43 -39.63 12.22
CA HIS A 730 -30.51 -38.65 12.12
C HIS A 730 -30.13 -37.30 12.77
N ASP A 731 -30.56 -36.23 12.11
CA ASP A 731 -30.35 -34.79 12.35
C ASP A 731 -30.46 -34.29 13.80
#